data_AF-A0A8T6DA57-F1
#
_entry.id   AF-A0A8T6DA57-F1
#
_cell.length_a   1.000
_cell.length_b   1.000
_cell.length_c   1.000
_cell.angle_alpha   90.00
_cell.angle_beta   90.00
_cell.angle_gamma   90.00
#
_symmetry.space_group_name_H-M   'P 1'
#
loop_
_entity.id
_entity.type
_entity.pdbx_description
1 polymer ?
#
loop_
_entity_poly.entity_id
_entity_poly.type
_entity_poly.pdbx_seq_one_letter_code
_entity_poly.pdbx_strand_id
1 'polypeptide(L)'
;TPTSTPTFTPTATATPTPTSTPTFTPTATATPTPTSTPTFTPTATATPTPTATPTSTPTATPTDTPTATATFTPTHTATATHTPTPTNTPTPTATPTITPTPTPTATPTETPTPTPTRIPFNDYDVDDDGLIEIRYLEQLDVMRHDLDGAGNAGVELNLGAYRSAFPRAMFGMGCPNGMCDGYELMRDLDFRDRDSYASGTVNSKWTEGVGWLPIGIAEKRFRAEFNGNGYVISNLYISREGLGDTGSTGLFGETSFLSEISNVRLLDVNVSGHASVGGLVGSSRGPVSAIYVGGRVSGSSEVGGLIGNSLGEENLGEIVNSSANVSVSGVENIGGLVGINNGRVANSYATGNVSGQEIVGGLIGYSDRYGIIVGSYFNGIVTGTEELGGLVGWNDGEIIGSYSAGTVSGRPGEQDQDMGGLVGLNHSGASITGSFSIAQVMGNYEVGGLVGINHGSITYSYAKGDVIGSNVVGGLAAWNTGTILASYATGDVSGERAVGGLCGGNSDGAVIVTSYAVGKVTDSRRDGHRIGGLVGYNEQEGRIIDSYWDTQSARQQRGLGRGIASGARGATTAQMQRPTGYTGIYRVWNVDIDNADEDFDPSTGRDDVWHFGNSRQYPALKVDFDGDGVASWQEFGHQRGNRGG
;
A
#
# COMPACT_ATOMS: atom_id res chain seq x y z
N THR A 1 75.88 13.07 17.41
CA THR A 1 77.16 13.05 16.69
C THR A 1 77.94 11.82 17.12
N PRO A 2 78.55 11.05 16.19
CA PRO A 2 78.41 11.09 14.72
C PRO A 2 77.01 10.64 14.26
N THR A 3 76.59 10.58 12.99
CA THR A 3 77.16 11.02 11.69
C THR A 3 78.08 10.07 10.90
N SER A 4 77.51 9.16 10.08
CA SER A 4 77.88 9.02 8.65
C SER A 4 76.98 8.04 7.87
N THR A 5 76.73 8.34 6.60
CA THR A 5 76.31 7.40 5.54
C THR A 5 77.53 7.15 4.64
N PRO A 6 77.56 6.10 3.79
CA PRO A 6 77.19 6.35 2.39
C PRO A 6 76.44 5.20 1.67
N THR A 7 75.89 5.56 0.51
CA THR A 7 75.18 4.73 -0.48
C THR A 7 76.08 3.72 -1.20
N PHE A 8 75.52 2.68 -1.83
CA PHE A 8 75.53 2.50 -3.30
C PHE A 8 74.74 1.25 -3.76
N THR A 9 74.05 1.37 -4.91
CA THR A 9 73.31 0.30 -5.62
C THR A 9 74.25 -0.47 -6.57
N PRO A 10 73.88 -1.69 -7.01
CA PRO A 10 73.35 -1.78 -8.39
C PRO A 10 72.21 -2.80 -8.58
N THR A 11 71.46 -2.61 -9.67
CA THR A 11 70.33 -3.47 -10.10
C THR A 11 70.81 -4.65 -10.96
N ALA A 12 70.15 -5.80 -10.85
CA ALA A 12 70.19 -6.87 -11.85
C ALA A 12 68.78 -7.45 -12.06
N THR A 13 68.41 -7.75 -13.31
CA THR A 13 67.04 -8.17 -13.69
C THR A 13 67.01 -9.63 -14.13
N ALA A 14 66.02 -10.38 -13.65
CA ALA A 14 65.64 -11.69 -14.19
C ALA A 14 64.11 -11.86 -14.10
N THR A 15 63.53 -12.54 -15.09
CA THR A 15 62.07 -12.75 -15.23
C THR A 15 61.76 -14.27 -15.31
N PRO A 16 60.50 -14.72 -15.34
CA PRO A 16 59.91 -15.44 -14.21
C PRO A 16 59.84 -16.97 -14.39
N THR A 17 59.55 -17.68 -13.30
CA THR A 17 59.28 -19.13 -13.28
C THR A 17 57.79 -19.41 -13.06
N PRO A 18 57.13 -20.27 -13.85
CA PRO A 18 55.76 -20.72 -13.60
C PRO A 18 55.73 -21.85 -12.55
N THR A 19 54.61 -22.04 -11.86
CA THR A 19 54.43 -23.15 -10.90
C THR A 19 53.02 -23.72 -10.99
N SER A 20 52.91 -25.05 -10.99
CA SER A 20 51.69 -25.81 -11.22
C SER A 20 51.28 -26.65 -9.99
N THR A 21 50.27 -27.52 -10.22
CA THR A 21 49.99 -28.82 -9.55
C THR A 21 49.31 -28.80 -8.16
N PRO A 22 48.62 -29.89 -7.75
CA PRO A 22 48.27 -31.13 -8.48
C PRO A 22 46.79 -31.57 -8.43
N THR A 23 46.45 -32.59 -9.23
CA THR A 23 45.19 -33.37 -9.14
C THR A 23 45.34 -34.55 -8.18
N PHE A 24 44.26 -34.98 -7.51
CA PHE A 24 44.19 -36.26 -6.80
C PHE A 24 42.89 -37.02 -7.13
N THR A 25 42.94 -38.35 -7.10
CA THR A 25 41.82 -39.25 -7.40
C THR A 25 41.90 -40.51 -6.54
N PRO A 26 40.83 -40.88 -5.81
CA PRO A 26 40.60 -42.22 -5.29
C PRO A 26 39.40 -42.92 -5.96
N THR A 27 39.23 -44.23 -5.71
CA THR A 27 38.55 -45.14 -6.64
C THR A 27 37.34 -45.88 -6.04
N ALA A 28 36.25 -45.92 -6.81
CA ALA A 28 35.12 -46.88 -6.82
C ALA A 28 34.40 -47.29 -5.51
N THR A 29 33.06 -47.24 -5.53
CA THR A 29 32.16 -48.42 -5.66
C THR A 29 30.70 -47.94 -5.66
N ALA A 30 29.79 -48.65 -6.35
CA ALA A 30 28.36 -48.30 -6.43
C ALA A 30 27.48 -49.32 -5.70
N THR A 31 26.36 -48.91 -5.08
CA THR A 31 24.95 -49.16 -5.47
C THR A 31 23.98 -48.33 -4.57
N PRO A 32 22.62 -48.35 -4.65
CA PRO A 32 21.84 -47.10 -4.59
C PRO A 32 20.79 -47.03 -3.47
N THR A 33 20.10 -45.88 -3.35
CA THR A 33 18.63 -45.71 -3.18
C THR A 33 18.31 -44.20 -3.29
N PRO A 34 17.22 -43.76 -3.94
CA PRO A 34 17.02 -42.34 -4.27
C PRO A 34 16.20 -41.57 -3.21
N THR A 35 16.54 -40.29 -3.04
CA THR A 35 15.64 -39.26 -2.48
C THR A 35 15.39 -38.23 -3.56
N SER A 36 14.12 -38.00 -3.91
CA SER A 36 13.74 -37.09 -5.01
C SER A 36 13.21 -35.77 -4.47
N THR A 37 13.89 -34.67 -4.80
CA THR A 37 13.37 -33.30 -4.62
C THR A 37 13.11 -32.74 -6.02
N PRO A 38 11.84 -32.54 -6.44
CA PRO A 38 11.53 -32.11 -7.80
C PRO A 38 11.67 -30.59 -7.96
N THR A 39 12.64 -30.14 -8.76
CA THR A 39 12.67 -28.77 -9.26
C THR A 39 11.65 -28.61 -10.38
N PHE A 40 10.62 -27.79 -10.16
CA PHE A 40 9.62 -27.49 -11.19
C PHE A 40 10.12 -26.39 -12.14
N THR A 41 10.50 -26.78 -13.36
CA THR A 41 10.72 -25.85 -14.48
C THR A 41 9.47 -25.85 -15.38
N PRO A 42 8.80 -24.69 -15.61
CA PRO A 42 7.57 -24.64 -16.40
C PRO A 42 7.85 -24.72 -17.91
N THR A 43 7.86 -25.93 -18.47
CA THR A 43 7.99 -26.15 -19.93
C THR A 43 6.65 -25.98 -20.63
N ALA A 44 6.46 -24.87 -21.35
CA ALA A 44 5.31 -24.67 -22.22
C ALA A 44 5.31 -25.71 -23.37
N THR A 45 4.20 -26.45 -23.53
CA THR A 45 4.05 -27.46 -24.57
C THR A 45 3.21 -26.90 -25.72
N ALA A 46 3.80 -26.73 -26.89
CA ALA A 46 3.12 -26.33 -28.12
C ALA A 46 3.00 -27.51 -29.10
N THR A 47 1.78 -27.76 -29.61
CA THR A 47 1.52 -28.80 -30.62
C THR A 47 1.80 -28.25 -32.03
N PRO A 48 2.52 -28.97 -32.92
CA PRO A 48 3.05 -28.38 -34.16
C PRO A 48 2.29 -28.74 -35.45
N THR A 49 2.62 -28.02 -36.53
CA THR A 49 2.48 -28.40 -37.98
C THR A 49 1.10 -28.14 -38.62
N PRO A 50 0.99 -27.76 -39.93
CA PRO A 50 2.03 -27.47 -40.94
C PRO A 50 2.12 -26.01 -41.44
N THR A 51 3.22 -25.72 -42.13
CA THR A 51 3.58 -24.45 -42.79
C THR A 51 3.04 -24.31 -44.22
N ALA A 52 2.78 -23.07 -44.66
CA ALA A 52 2.88 -22.67 -46.06
C ALA A 52 3.70 -21.36 -46.16
N THR A 53 4.58 -21.25 -47.17
CA THR A 53 5.58 -20.16 -47.32
C THR A 53 5.16 -19.07 -48.34
N PRO A 54 5.82 -17.89 -48.36
CA PRO A 54 5.16 -16.62 -48.72
C PRO A 54 5.47 -16.05 -50.12
N THR A 55 4.79 -14.95 -50.48
CA THR A 55 5.19 -13.99 -51.53
C THR A 55 4.73 -12.57 -51.13
N SER A 56 5.28 -11.52 -51.74
CA SER A 56 5.44 -10.19 -51.12
C SER A 56 4.76 -9.00 -51.83
N THR A 57 4.06 -8.14 -51.04
CA THR A 57 3.91 -6.65 -51.11
C THR A 57 3.69 -5.89 -52.46
N PRO A 58 3.21 -4.62 -52.45
CA PRO A 58 2.16 -3.96 -51.64
C PRO A 58 1.17 -3.13 -52.53
N THR A 59 0.19 -2.41 -51.93
CA THR A 59 -0.23 -0.99 -52.22
C THR A 59 -1.64 -0.68 -51.65
N ALA A 60 -1.94 0.60 -51.40
CA ALA A 60 -3.17 1.19 -50.83
C ALA A 60 -4.48 0.87 -51.63
N THR A 61 -5.72 1.13 -51.16
CA THR A 61 -6.23 2.17 -50.24
C THR A 61 -7.58 1.76 -49.62
N PRO A 62 -7.96 2.18 -48.40
CA PRO A 62 -9.34 2.12 -47.91
C PRO A 62 -10.10 3.45 -48.10
N THR A 63 -11.36 3.40 -48.54
CA THR A 63 -12.27 4.55 -48.62
C THR A 63 -13.59 4.22 -47.95
N ASP A 64 -13.82 4.89 -46.82
CA ASP A 64 -15.07 5.39 -46.25
C ASP A 64 -16.39 4.58 -46.20
N THR A 65 -16.88 4.46 -44.96
CA THR A 65 -18.29 4.45 -44.51
C THR A 65 -19.20 3.23 -44.87
N PRO A 66 -20.44 3.10 -44.35
CA PRO A 66 -20.72 2.10 -43.29
C PRO A 66 -21.67 0.96 -43.73
N THR A 67 -21.92 -0.01 -42.84
CA THR A 67 -22.90 -1.09 -43.02
C THR A 67 -23.87 -1.17 -41.83
N ALA A 68 -25.15 -1.44 -42.11
CA ALA A 68 -26.24 -1.35 -41.14
C ALA A 68 -26.59 -2.69 -40.44
N THR A 69 -27.27 -2.59 -39.29
CA THR A 69 -27.78 -3.70 -38.48
C THR A 69 -28.91 -4.47 -39.17
N ALA A 70 -28.98 -5.79 -38.94
CA ALA A 70 -30.14 -6.61 -39.26
C ALA A 70 -30.56 -7.45 -38.04
N THR A 71 -31.88 -7.55 -37.80
CA THR A 71 -32.49 -8.30 -36.70
C THR A 71 -33.43 -9.35 -37.27
N PHE A 72 -33.43 -10.56 -36.70
CA PHE A 72 -34.35 -11.64 -37.08
C PHE A 72 -35.27 -12.02 -35.93
N THR A 73 -36.51 -12.42 -36.25
CA THR A 73 -37.51 -12.87 -35.29
C THR A 73 -38.38 -13.97 -35.90
N PRO A 74 -38.53 -15.14 -35.26
CA PRO A 74 -39.53 -16.14 -35.62
C PRO A 74 -40.73 -16.13 -34.65
N THR A 75 -41.91 -16.57 -35.11
CA THR A 75 -43.16 -16.58 -34.32
C THR A 75 -43.99 -17.82 -34.63
N HIS A 76 -44.50 -18.53 -33.61
CA HIS A 76 -45.50 -19.60 -33.72
C HIS A 76 -46.38 -19.66 -32.44
N THR A 77 -47.58 -20.29 -32.51
CA THR A 77 -48.68 -19.98 -31.56
C THR A 77 -49.66 -21.15 -31.30
N ALA A 78 -49.96 -21.42 -30.01
CA ALA A 78 -51.16 -22.09 -29.43
C ALA A 78 -51.44 -23.58 -29.79
N THR A 79 -52.19 -24.44 -29.06
CA THR A 79 -52.95 -24.48 -27.76
C THR A 79 -53.17 -25.98 -27.37
N ALA A 80 -53.70 -26.50 -26.24
CA ALA A 80 -54.25 -26.10 -24.91
C ALA A 80 -54.05 -27.34 -23.95
N THR A 81 -54.74 -27.69 -22.83
CA THR A 81 -55.99 -27.31 -22.10
C THR A 81 -55.97 -27.93 -20.66
N HIS A 82 -57.05 -27.72 -19.86
CA HIS A 82 -57.44 -28.41 -18.59
C HIS A 82 -56.92 -27.87 -17.23
N THR A 83 -57.76 -28.01 -16.18
CA THR A 83 -57.81 -27.30 -14.87
C THR A 83 -58.87 -28.05 -14.00
N PRO A 84 -58.85 -28.24 -12.64
CA PRO A 84 -58.60 -27.29 -11.51
C PRO A 84 -57.53 -27.73 -10.45
N THR A 85 -56.90 -26.93 -9.54
CA THR A 85 -57.27 -25.84 -8.58
C THR A 85 -57.60 -26.36 -7.15
N PRO A 86 -57.23 -25.70 -6.01
CA PRO A 86 -56.18 -24.71 -5.67
C PRO A 86 -55.09 -25.34 -4.73
N THR A 87 -54.04 -24.72 -4.16
CA THR A 87 -53.80 -23.36 -3.61
C THR A 87 -52.28 -23.13 -3.44
N ASN A 88 -51.76 -21.91 -3.68
CA ASN A 88 -50.71 -21.23 -2.88
C ASN A 88 -50.21 -19.95 -3.56
N THR A 89 -49.97 -18.90 -2.75
CA THR A 89 -49.34 -17.63 -3.17
C THR A 89 -47.82 -17.84 -3.29
N PRO A 90 -47.21 -17.39 -4.40
CA PRO A 90 -46.29 -16.26 -4.25
C PRO A 90 -46.45 -15.19 -5.34
N THR A 91 -46.16 -13.95 -4.98
CA THR A 91 -46.06 -12.81 -5.89
C THR A 91 -44.84 -12.96 -6.81
N PRO A 92 -44.97 -12.86 -8.14
CA PRO A 92 -43.88 -12.45 -8.99
C PRO A 92 -43.77 -10.92 -8.88
N THR A 93 -43.04 -10.43 -7.88
CA THR A 93 -42.61 -9.03 -7.88
C THR A 93 -41.75 -8.86 -9.12
N ALA A 94 -42.23 -8.10 -10.11
CA ALA A 94 -41.42 -7.79 -11.26
C ALA A 94 -40.19 -7.03 -10.77
N THR A 95 -39.01 -7.61 -10.91
CA THR A 95 -37.76 -6.83 -10.85
C THR A 95 -37.93 -5.72 -11.89
N PRO A 96 -37.95 -4.43 -11.51
CA PRO A 96 -37.92 -3.39 -12.50
C PRO A 96 -36.58 -3.54 -13.22
N THR A 97 -36.61 -4.00 -14.47
CA THR A 97 -35.49 -3.75 -15.36
C THR A 97 -35.44 -2.24 -15.49
N ILE A 98 -34.56 -1.62 -14.72
CA ILE A 98 -34.19 -0.23 -14.91
C ILE A 98 -33.47 -0.18 -16.25
N THR A 99 -34.25 -0.09 -17.32
CA THR A 99 -33.79 0.63 -18.50
C THR A 99 -33.25 1.95 -17.96
N PRO A 100 -31.99 2.30 -18.22
CA PRO A 100 -31.52 3.63 -17.89
C PRO A 100 -32.41 4.58 -18.68
N THR A 101 -33.40 5.15 -17.99
CA THR A 101 -33.97 6.43 -18.42
C THR A 101 -32.75 7.32 -18.58
N PRO A 102 -32.53 7.95 -19.74
CA PRO A 102 -31.49 8.94 -19.82
C PRO A 102 -31.87 10.00 -18.78
N THR A 103 -31.19 9.97 -17.63
CA THR A 103 -31.00 11.16 -16.81
C THR A 103 -30.72 12.25 -17.82
N PRO A 104 -31.43 13.39 -17.79
CA PRO A 104 -31.03 14.50 -18.60
C PRO A 104 -29.63 14.87 -18.12
N THR A 105 -28.60 14.34 -18.79
CA THR A 105 -27.26 14.89 -18.77
C THR A 105 -27.52 16.35 -18.98
N ALA A 106 -27.26 17.16 -17.95
CA ALA A 106 -27.26 18.59 -18.12
C ALA A 106 -26.30 18.80 -19.28
N THR A 107 -26.84 19.15 -20.46
CA THR A 107 -26.02 19.58 -21.59
C THR A 107 -25.12 20.60 -20.95
N PRO A 108 -23.79 20.40 -20.92
CA PRO A 108 -22.90 21.27 -20.17
C PRO A 108 -23.26 22.66 -20.66
N THR A 109 -23.82 23.46 -19.74
CA THR A 109 -24.08 24.84 -20.08
C THR A 109 -22.67 25.34 -20.33
N GLU A 110 -22.37 25.64 -21.59
CA GLU A 110 -21.12 26.31 -21.92
C GLU A 110 -21.22 27.65 -21.21
N THR A 111 -20.74 27.68 -19.96
CA THR A 111 -20.20 28.84 -19.28
C THR A 111 -19.31 29.46 -20.34
N PRO A 112 -19.78 30.52 -21.01
CA PRO A 112 -19.42 30.75 -22.40
C PRO A 112 -17.92 30.99 -22.42
N THR A 113 -17.17 30.03 -22.97
CA THR A 113 -15.71 30.04 -22.95
C THR A 113 -15.30 31.43 -23.37
N PRO A 114 -14.67 32.22 -22.49
CA PRO A 114 -14.58 33.65 -22.67
C PRO A 114 -13.98 33.88 -24.04
N THR A 115 -14.77 34.49 -24.94
CA THR A 115 -14.36 34.69 -26.34
C THR A 115 -12.97 35.28 -26.28
N PRO A 116 -11.93 34.67 -26.89
CA PRO A 116 -10.54 34.97 -26.62
C PRO A 116 -10.23 36.41 -27.03
N THR A 117 -10.54 37.29 -26.08
CA THR A 117 -10.19 38.68 -26.04
C THR A 117 -8.69 38.66 -26.08
N ARG A 118 -8.10 39.41 -27.02
CA ARG A 118 -6.66 39.34 -27.22
C ARG A 118 -5.94 40.13 -26.12
N ILE A 119 -6.05 39.63 -24.88
CA ILE A 119 -5.18 39.99 -23.77
C ILE A 119 -3.72 39.89 -24.26
N PRO A 120 -2.86 40.84 -23.84
CA PRO A 120 -1.52 40.92 -24.38
C PRO A 120 -0.74 39.65 -24.00
N PHE A 121 0.21 39.24 -24.83
CA PHE A 121 1.08 38.08 -24.60
C PHE A 121 2.10 38.37 -23.46
N ASN A 122 1.62 38.68 -22.27
CA ASN A 122 2.35 39.37 -21.23
C ASN A 122 1.91 39.00 -19.80
N ASP A 123 0.93 38.09 -19.66
CA ASP A 123 0.53 37.49 -18.39
C ASP A 123 1.19 36.13 -18.15
N TYR A 124 1.08 35.66 -16.90
CA TYR A 124 1.58 34.38 -16.38
C TYR A 124 0.47 33.55 -15.72
N ASP A 125 -0.59 34.23 -15.31
CA ASP A 125 -1.93 33.77 -14.98
C ASP A 125 -2.82 34.26 -16.14
N VAL A 126 -3.11 33.41 -17.14
CA VAL A 126 -3.71 33.84 -18.43
C VAL A 126 -5.24 33.70 -18.45
N ASP A 127 -5.84 33.03 -17.46
CA ASP A 127 -7.28 33.00 -17.21
C ASP A 127 -7.75 33.71 -15.93
N ASP A 128 -6.86 34.49 -15.28
CA ASP A 128 -7.12 35.36 -14.12
C ASP A 128 -7.56 34.59 -12.85
N ASP A 129 -6.99 33.40 -12.61
CA ASP A 129 -7.36 32.46 -11.54
C ASP A 129 -6.50 32.58 -10.26
N GLY A 130 -5.25 33.02 -10.37
CA GLY A 130 -4.28 33.17 -9.28
C GLY A 130 -3.03 32.27 -9.37
N LEU A 131 -2.98 31.31 -10.29
CA LEU A 131 -1.89 30.34 -10.40
C LEU A 131 -0.96 30.63 -11.60
N ILE A 132 0.35 30.58 -11.36
CA ILE A 132 1.36 30.86 -12.40
C ILE A 132 1.61 29.64 -13.29
N GLU A 133 1.39 29.82 -14.59
CA GLU A 133 1.42 28.76 -15.58
C GLU A 133 2.81 28.22 -15.91
N ILE A 134 2.98 26.91 -15.73
CA ILE A 134 4.14 26.14 -16.14
C ILE A 134 3.84 25.42 -17.46
N ARG A 135 4.49 25.86 -18.52
CA ARG A 135 4.42 25.30 -19.89
C ARG A 135 5.75 24.65 -20.33
N TYR A 136 6.84 24.90 -19.59
CA TYR A 136 8.18 24.39 -19.88
C TYR A 136 8.97 24.05 -18.60
N LEU A 137 9.93 23.15 -18.71
CA LEU A 137 10.80 22.74 -17.60
C LEU A 137 11.70 23.88 -17.09
N GLU A 138 12.05 24.87 -17.93
CA GLU A 138 12.71 26.10 -17.48
C GLU A 138 11.84 26.93 -16.51
N GLN A 139 10.51 26.88 -16.63
CA GLN A 139 9.60 27.56 -15.69
C GLN A 139 9.47 26.77 -14.38
N LEU A 140 9.33 25.45 -14.47
CA LEU A 140 9.34 24.54 -13.31
C LEU A 140 10.64 24.69 -12.49
N ASP A 141 11.80 24.86 -13.15
CA ASP A 141 13.10 25.01 -12.47
C ASP A 141 13.21 26.33 -11.71
N VAL A 142 12.55 27.42 -12.13
CA VAL A 142 12.68 28.72 -11.46
C VAL A 142 11.73 28.94 -10.28
N MET A 143 10.76 28.05 -10.05
CA MET A 143 9.93 28.03 -8.81
C MET A 143 10.80 28.05 -7.54
N ARG A 144 12.00 27.47 -7.59
CA ARG A 144 12.99 27.49 -6.50
C ARG A 144 13.53 28.89 -6.13
N HIS A 145 13.15 29.92 -6.87
CA HIS A 145 13.52 31.32 -6.65
C HIS A 145 12.33 32.20 -6.27
N ASP A 146 11.11 31.65 -6.31
CA ASP A 146 9.83 32.30 -6.02
C ASP A 146 8.92 31.25 -5.35
N LEU A 147 9.36 30.80 -4.18
CA LEU A 147 8.82 29.64 -3.44
C LEU A 147 7.43 29.86 -2.86
N ASP A 148 6.86 31.04 -3.10
CA ASP A 148 5.56 31.52 -2.66
C ASP A 148 4.64 31.95 -3.80
N GLY A 149 4.99 31.64 -5.06
CA GLY A 149 4.09 31.83 -6.21
C GLY A 149 3.72 33.28 -6.50
N ALA A 150 4.44 34.25 -5.95
CA ALA A 150 4.01 35.66 -5.91
C ALA A 150 4.32 36.45 -7.21
N GLY A 151 4.73 35.76 -8.28
CA GLY A 151 5.12 36.36 -9.57
C GLY A 151 6.41 37.19 -9.50
N ASN A 152 7.16 37.09 -8.40
CA ASN A 152 8.11 38.11 -7.99
C ASN A 152 9.27 37.53 -7.17
N ALA A 153 10.07 36.67 -7.80
CA ALA A 153 11.34 36.17 -7.28
C ALA A 153 12.14 37.27 -6.56
N GLY A 154 12.22 37.14 -5.23
CA GLY A 154 12.74 38.19 -4.35
C GLY A 154 14.19 38.59 -4.68
N VAL A 155 14.57 39.81 -4.29
CA VAL A 155 15.82 40.49 -4.73
C VAL A 155 17.12 39.69 -4.45
N GLU A 156 17.07 38.67 -3.58
CA GLU A 156 18.18 37.75 -3.28
C GLU A 156 18.34 36.58 -4.28
N LEU A 157 17.29 36.18 -5.00
CA LEU A 157 17.21 34.87 -5.68
C LEU A 157 17.24 34.99 -7.20
N ASN A 158 18.45 35.15 -7.75
CA ASN A 158 18.78 34.97 -9.18
C ASN A 158 17.71 35.46 -10.18
N LEU A 159 17.27 36.70 -10.01
CA LEU A 159 16.19 37.34 -10.78
C LEU A 159 16.38 37.25 -12.30
N GLY A 160 17.63 37.12 -12.78
CA GLY A 160 17.93 36.92 -14.20
C GLY A 160 17.50 35.57 -14.76
N ALA A 161 17.51 34.49 -13.96
CA ALA A 161 17.04 33.17 -14.37
C ALA A 161 15.51 33.12 -14.43
N TYR A 162 14.83 33.59 -13.36
CA TYR A 162 13.37 33.71 -13.33
C TYR A 162 12.85 34.56 -14.50
N ARG A 163 13.44 35.75 -14.72
CA ARG A 163 13.14 36.60 -15.89
C ARG A 163 13.60 36.04 -17.24
N SER A 164 14.31 34.91 -17.29
CA SER A 164 14.64 34.22 -18.55
C SER A 164 13.65 33.12 -18.87
N ALA A 165 13.10 32.44 -17.85
CA ALA A 165 11.98 31.51 -18.00
C ALA A 165 10.65 32.24 -18.23
N PHE A 166 10.49 33.42 -17.62
CA PHE A 166 9.39 34.36 -17.79
C PHE A 166 9.86 35.65 -18.50
N PRO A 167 10.19 35.61 -19.82
CA PRO A 167 10.95 36.63 -20.55
C PRO A 167 10.26 37.99 -20.79
N ARG A 168 9.15 38.28 -20.10
CA ARG A 168 8.36 39.51 -20.26
C ARG A 168 8.07 40.23 -18.95
N ALA A 169 8.74 39.82 -17.87
CA ALA A 169 8.41 40.22 -16.50
C ALA A 169 8.78 41.69 -16.25
N MET A 170 7.76 42.55 -16.38
CA MET A 170 7.76 43.92 -15.88
C MET A 170 6.75 44.01 -14.74
N PHE A 171 7.09 44.78 -13.69
CA PHE A 171 6.31 44.88 -12.46
C PHE A 171 4.82 45.14 -12.72
N GLY A 172 3.94 44.27 -12.21
CA GLY A 172 2.48 44.48 -12.20
C GLY A 172 1.72 43.99 -13.44
N MET A 173 2.28 43.05 -14.21
CA MET A 173 1.55 42.20 -15.16
C MET A 173 1.91 40.74 -14.87
N GLY A 174 0.98 39.81 -15.07
CA GLY A 174 1.15 38.38 -14.82
C GLY A 174 0.46 37.83 -13.57
N CYS A 175 -0.12 38.67 -12.73
CA CYS A 175 -0.91 38.31 -11.54
C CYS A 175 -1.91 39.43 -11.26
N PRO A 176 -3.24 39.22 -11.36
CA PRO A 176 -4.25 40.24 -11.08
C PRO A 176 -4.08 40.84 -9.68
N ASN A 177 -3.98 42.16 -9.61
CA ASN A 177 -3.72 42.93 -8.38
C ASN A 177 -2.41 42.56 -7.62
N GLY A 178 -1.56 41.70 -8.18
CA GLY A 178 -0.38 41.13 -7.50
C GLY A 178 -0.74 40.06 -6.46
N MET A 179 -1.73 39.21 -6.76
CA MET A 179 -2.32 38.25 -5.82
C MET A 179 -2.09 36.77 -6.14
N CYS A 180 -1.17 36.41 -7.04
CA CYS A 180 -0.81 35.00 -7.20
C CYS A 180 -0.20 34.43 -5.90
N ASP A 181 -0.57 33.20 -5.56
CA ASP A 181 -0.08 32.45 -4.41
C ASP A 181 0.28 30.99 -4.76
N GLY A 182 0.37 30.67 -6.06
CA GLY A 182 0.70 29.33 -6.52
C GLY A 182 1.12 29.22 -7.99
N TYR A 183 1.14 27.98 -8.47
CA TYR A 183 1.54 27.57 -9.81
C TYR A 183 0.63 26.48 -10.34
N GLU A 184 0.42 26.43 -11.66
CA GLU A 184 -0.29 25.32 -12.29
C GLU A 184 0.40 24.75 -13.53
N LEU A 185 0.13 23.48 -13.84
CA LEU A 185 0.58 22.86 -15.09
C LEU A 185 -0.42 23.16 -16.21
N MET A 186 0.10 23.60 -17.35
CA MET A 186 -0.67 23.90 -18.57
C MET A 186 -0.48 22.88 -19.71
N ARG A 187 0.31 21.83 -19.47
CA ARG A 187 0.57 20.70 -20.37
C ARG A 187 1.44 19.63 -19.70
N ASP A 188 1.52 18.46 -20.33
CA ASP A 188 2.54 17.46 -19.99
C ASP A 188 3.97 17.99 -20.21
N LEU A 189 4.87 17.61 -19.30
CA LEU A 189 6.30 17.94 -19.26
C LEU A 189 7.14 16.67 -19.17
N ASP A 190 7.88 16.34 -20.22
CA ASP A 190 8.83 15.23 -20.22
C ASP A 190 10.28 15.73 -20.14
N PHE A 191 11.00 15.32 -19.09
CA PHE A 191 12.44 15.58 -18.92
C PHE A 191 13.31 15.00 -20.04
N ARG A 192 12.76 14.15 -20.93
CA ARG A 192 13.47 13.60 -22.10
C ARG A 192 12.99 14.14 -23.45
N ASP A 193 11.90 14.91 -23.49
CA ASP A 193 11.42 15.54 -24.72
C ASP A 193 11.80 17.01 -24.80
N ARG A 194 12.48 17.39 -25.89
CA ARG A 194 12.86 18.78 -26.20
C ARG A 194 11.66 19.73 -26.31
N ASP A 195 10.47 19.24 -26.67
CA ASP A 195 9.30 20.11 -26.83
C ASP A 195 8.72 20.52 -25.46
N SER A 196 9.23 19.97 -24.35
CA SER A 196 9.01 20.40 -22.97
C SER A 196 9.99 21.49 -22.50
N TYR A 197 10.91 21.93 -23.37
CA TYR A 197 11.91 22.96 -23.09
C TYR A 197 11.65 24.22 -23.92
N ALA A 198 11.64 25.39 -23.29
CA ALA A 198 11.54 26.69 -23.97
C ALA A 198 12.73 26.93 -24.92
N SER A 199 13.88 26.30 -24.63
CA SER A 199 15.08 26.28 -25.46
C SER A 199 15.06 25.24 -26.60
N GLY A 200 14.05 24.37 -26.68
CA GLY A 200 13.96 23.29 -27.68
C GLY A 200 15.12 22.28 -27.63
N THR A 201 15.82 22.19 -26.48
CA THR A 201 17.00 21.35 -26.27
C THR A 201 16.99 20.75 -24.88
N VAL A 202 17.15 19.43 -24.76
CA VAL A 202 17.18 18.73 -23.45
C VAL A 202 18.38 19.19 -22.62
N ASN A 203 18.12 19.60 -21.38
CA ASN A 203 19.14 20.08 -20.44
C ASN A 203 19.75 18.91 -19.65
N SER A 204 20.96 18.50 -20.00
CA SER A 204 21.65 17.38 -19.33
C SER A 204 21.87 17.57 -17.84
N LYS A 205 21.87 18.81 -17.32
CA LYS A 205 21.88 19.11 -15.88
C LYS A 205 20.75 18.39 -15.12
N TRP A 206 19.58 18.22 -15.74
CA TRP A 206 18.42 17.59 -15.10
C TRP A 206 18.29 16.09 -15.41
N THR A 207 18.95 15.60 -16.47
CA THR A 207 18.82 14.19 -16.93
C THR A 207 20.06 13.33 -16.70
N GLU A 208 21.19 13.92 -16.30
CA GLU A 208 22.49 13.26 -16.09
C GLU A 208 23.13 13.67 -14.76
N GLY A 209 24.15 12.93 -14.32
CA GLY A 209 24.90 13.25 -13.11
C GLY A 209 24.03 13.14 -11.84
N VAL A 210 23.82 14.25 -11.14
CA VAL A 210 22.94 14.31 -9.96
C VAL A 210 21.48 14.61 -10.30
N GLY A 211 21.19 14.95 -11.55
CA GLY A 211 19.86 15.29 -12.04
C GLY A 211 19.26 16.55 -11.40
N TRP A 212 17.95 16.52 -11.22
CA TRP A 212 17.15 17.65 -10.72
C TRP A 212 17.57 18.12 -9.32
N LEU A 213 17.34 19.41 -9.08
CA LEU A 213 17.48 20.05 -7.78
C LEU A 213 16.08 20.16 -7.16
N PRO A 214 15.80 19.57 -5.99
CA PRO A 214 14.50 19.67 -5.35
C PRO A 214 14.06 21.14 -5.14
N ILE A 215 12.76 21.42 -5.25
CA ILE A 215 12.17 22.74 -4.97
C ILE A 215 11.92 22.87 -3.46
N GLY A 216 12.53 23.87 -2.82
CA GLY A 216 12.42 24.11 -1.37
C GLY A 216 13.41 23.29 -0.52
N ILE A 217 13.89 23.89 0.57
CA ILE A 217 14.89 23.35 1.53
C ILE A 217 14.55 23.79 2.96
N ALA A 218 15.20 23.23 3.98
CA ALA A 218 14.97 23.51 5.39
C ALA A 218 14.89 25.00 5.78
N GLU A 219 15.74 25.84 5.19
CA GLU A 219 15.80 27.28 5.46
C GLU A 219 14.82 28.11 4.62
N LYS A 220 14.40 27.60 3.46
CA LYS A 220 13.49 28.24 2.51
C LYS A 220 12.61 27.16 1.86
N ARG A 221 11.52 26.80 2.52
CA ARG A 221 10.54 25.78 2.08
C ARG A 221 9.61 26.31 1.00
N PHE A 222 9.06 25.42 0.17
CA PHE A 222 7.96 25.75 -0.72
C PHE A 222 6.69 26.05 0.10
N ARG A 223 5.98 27.15 -0.21
CA ARG A 223 4.85 27.68 0.57
C ARG A 223 3.80 28.37 -0.31
N ALA A 224 3.56 27.77 -1.48
CA ALA A 224 2.62 28.20 -2.51
C ALA A 224 1.69 27.02 -2.86
N GLU A 225 0.62 27.25 -3.62
CA GLU A 225 -0.08 26.15 -4.28
C GLU A 225 0.74 25.58 -5.46
N PHE A 226 0.62 24.28 -5.73
CA PHE A 226 1.03 23.65 -6.97
C PHE A 226 -0.05 22.69 -7.48
N ASN A 227 -0.82 23.12 -8.47
CA ASN A 227 -1.87 22.32 -9.10
C ASN A 227 -1.38 21.65 -10.39
N GLY A 228 -1.40 20.32 -10.41
CA GLY A 228 -0.99 19.54 -11.57
C GLY A 228 -2.01 19.51 -12.72
N ASN A 229 -3.25 19.97 -12.52
CA ASN A 229 -4.35 19.93 -13.50
C ASN A 229 -4.60 18.56 -14.17
N GLY A 230 -4.11 17.47 -13.57
CA GLY A 230 -4.14 16.13 -14.16
C GLY A 230 -3.12 15.90 -15.29
N TYR A 231 -2.24 16.86 -15.59
CA TYR A 231 -1.12 16.69 -16.50
C TYR A 231 0.01 15.84 -15.90
N VAL A 232 0.87 15.33 -16.78
CA VAL A 232 1.98 14.45 -16.45
C VAL A 232 3.31 15.20 -16.42
N ILE A 233 4.10 14.96 -15.37
CA ILE A 233 5.56 15.19 -15.39
C ILE A 233 6.24 13.82 -15.51
N SER A 234 7.03 13.59 -16.57
CA SER A 234 7.65 12.28 -16.82
C SER A 234 9.17 12.29 -16.85
N ASN A 235 9.78 11.14 -16.57
CA ASN A 235 11.23 10.88 -16.61
C ASN A 235 12.07 11.73 -15.64
N LEU A 236 11.48 12.23 -14.55
CA LEU A 236 12.18 12.94 -13.48
C LEU A 236 13.35 12.10 -12.94
N TYR A 237 14.56 12.65 -12.98
CA TYR A 237 15.77 11.99 -12.51
C TYR A 237 16.44 12.81 -11.40
N ILE A 238 16.72 12.17 -10.27
CA ILE A 238 17.52 12.72 -9.16
C ILE A 238 18.46 11.63 -8.65
N SER A 239 19.73 11.96 -8.42
CA SER A 239 20.72 11.02 -7.88
C SER A 239 21.60 11.70 -6.84
N ARG A 240 21.18 11.65 -5.57
CA ARG A 240 21.81 12.31 -4.41
C ARG A 240 22.46 11.34 -3.40
N GLU A 241 22.29 10.04 -3.60
CA GLU A 241 23.02 9.01 -2.85
C GLU A 241 24.53 9.31 -2.83
N GLY A 242 25.15 9.19 -1.64
CA GLY A 242 26.61 9.32 -1.48
C GLY A 242 27.19 10.75 -1.52
N LEU A 243 26.39 11.79 -1.69
CA LEU A 243 26.88 13.19 -1.69
C LEU A 243 27.29 13.73 -0.31
N GLY A 244 26.90 13.05 0.77
CA GLY A 244 27.01 13.57 2.15
C GLY A 244 25.98 14.68 2.48
N ASP A 245 25.13 15.00 1.52
CA ASP A 245 23.96 15.87 1.64
C ASP A 245 22.83 15.08 2.32
N THR A 246 22.31 15.58 3.45
CA THR A 246 21.16 15.01 4.15
C THR A 246 19.84 15.70 3.75
N GLY A 247 19.85 16.52 2.70
CA GLY A 247 18.70 17.26 2.22
C GLY A 247 17.59 16.36 1.66
N SER A 248 16.37 16.63 2.13
CA SER A 248 15.11 16.04 1.68
C SER A 248 15.01 16.03 0.16
N THR A 249 14.69 14.87 -0.42
CA THR A 249 14.86 14.61 -1.86
C THR A 249 13.54 14.22 -2.54
N GLY A 250 13.17 14.96 -3.59
CA GLY A 250 12.00 14.73 -4.45
C GLY A 250 11.91 15.81 -5.55
N LEU A 251 10.79 15.89 -6.28
CA LEU A 251 10.50 17.06 -7.14
C LEU A 251 10.56 18.36 -6.29
N PHE A 252 9.90 18.30 -5.12
CA PHE A 252 10.03 19.20 -4.00
C PHE A 252 10.96 18.59 -2.93
N GLY A 253 11.79 19.41 -2.30
CA GLY A 253 12.65 18.98 -1.19
C GLY A 253 11.89 19.08 0.12
N GLU A 254 11.55 20.30 0.50
CA GLU A 254 10.70 20.59 1.66
C GLU A 254 9.57 21.57 1.37
N THR A 255 8.38 21.24 1.84
CA THR A 255 7.18 22.09 1.79
C THR A 255 6.79 22.61 3.18
N SER A 256 5.97 23.64 3.22
CA SER A 256 5.48 24.32 4.43
C SER A 256 4.04 23.93 4.74
N PHE A 257 3.56 24.20 5.95
CA PHE A 257 2.13 24.08 6.31
C PHE A 257 1.21 25.07 5.56
N LEU A 258 1.79 25.92 4.70
CA LEU A 258 1.10 26.89 3.83
C LEU A 258 1.09 26.49 2.35
N SER A 259 1.69 25.36 1.97
CA SER A 259 1.60 24.87 0.58
C SER A 259 0.50 23.83 0.44
N GLU A 260 -0.25 23.89 -0.65
CA GLU A 260 -1.08 22.79 -1.13
C GLU A 260 -0.47 22.22 -2.41
N ILE A 261 -0.44 20.90 -2.57
CA ILE A 261 0.01 20.23 -3.81
C ILE A 261 -1.07 19.27 -4.27
N SER A 262 -1.69 19.56 -5.41
CA SER A 262 -2.89 18.89 -5.91
C SER A 262 -2.72 18.33 -7.32
N ASN A 263 -3.45 17.28 -7.67
CA ASN A 263 -3.67 16.79 -9.06
C ASN A 263 -2.41 16.41 -9.89
N VAL A 264 -1.24 16.22 -9.28
CA VAL A 264 0.03 15.94 -9.99
C VAL A 264 0.16 14.45 -10.36
N ARG A 265 0.56 14.17 -11.62
CA ARG A 265 0.90 12.82 -12.08
C ARG A 265 2.38 12.72 -12.43
N LEU A 266 3.17 12.01 -11.63
CA LEU A 266 4.58 11.74 -11.91
C LEU A 266 4.75 10.35 -12.53
N LEU A 267 5.35 10.27 -13.73
CA LEU A 267 5.61 9.01 -14.44
C LEU A 267 7.11 8.74 -14.65
N ASP A 268 7.50 7.47 -14.63
CA ASP A 268 8.85 6.98 -14.87
C ASP A 268 9.94 7.71 -14.06
N VAL A 269 9.62 8.05 -12.80
CA VAL A 269 10.57 8.70 -11.89
C VAL A 269 11.73 7.76 -11.55
N ASN A 270 12.93 8.31 -11.43
CA ASN A 270 14.10 7.62 -10.90
C ASN A 270 14.81 8.55 -9.92
N VAL A 271 14.39 8.48 -8.65
CA VAL A 271 14.82 9.38 -7.58
C VAL A 271 15.64 8.61 -6.56
N SER A 272 16.86 9.07 -6.27
CA SER A 272 17.64 8.55 -5.15
C SER A 272 18.24 9.64 -4.27
N GLY A 273 18.27 9.40 -2.96
CA GLY A 273 18.73 10.35 -1.93
C GLY A 273 19.32 9.66 -0.70
N HIS A 274 19.53 10.39 0.39
CA HIS A 274 20.04 9.82 1.65
C HIS A 274 18.91 9.59 2.67
N ALA A 275 18.29 10.67 3.13
CA ALA A 275 17.18 10.66 4.07
C ALA A 275 16.01 11.48 3.50
N SER A 276 14.80 11.25 4.02
CA SER A 276 13.56 11.93 3.65
C SER A 276 13.39 11.99 2.12
N VAL A 277 13.21 10.82 1.51
CA VAL A 277 13.19 10.65 0.04
C VAL A 277 11.78 10.26 -0.43
N GLY A 278 11.21 11.05 -1.33
CA GLY A 278 9.92 10.77 -1.97
C GLY A 278 9.93 11.08 -3.46
N GLY A 279 9.07 10.44 -4.25
CA GLY A 279 8.96 10.73 -5.68
C GLY A 279 8.46 12.16 -5.96
N LEU A 280 7.54 12.66 -5.14
CA LEU A 280 7.01 14.03 -5.21
C LEU A 280 7.71 14.96 -4.21
N VAL A 281 7.73 14.61 -2.92
CA VAL A 281 8.26 15.47 -1.85
C VAL A 281 9.24 14.70 -0.95
N GLY A 282 10.38 15.29 -0.63
CA GLY A 282 11.28 14.74 0.40
C GLY A 282 10.65 14.76 1.80
N SER A 283 10.31 15.96 2.30
CA SER A 283 9.48 16.13 3.50
C SER A 283 8.34 17.13 3.28
N SER A 284 7.11 16.73 3.60
CA SER A 284 5.93 17.58 3.48
C SER A 284 5.46 18.09 4.84
N ARG A 285 4.93 19.32 4.88
CA ARG A 285 4.26 19.91 6.06
C ARG A 285 2.86 20.43 5.80
N GLY A 286 2.43 20.47 4.53
CA GLY A 286 1.11 20.93 4.12
C GLY A 286 0.34 19.86 3.32
N PRO A 287 -0.92 20.11 2.96
CA PRO A 287 -1.79 19.16 2.27
C PRO A 287 -1.26 18.70 0.91
N VAL A 288 -1.47 17.41 0.62
CA VAL A 288 -1.11 16.75 -0.65
C VAL A 288 -2.27 15.87 -1.12
N SER A 289 -2.85 16.20 -2.28
CA SER A 289 -4.15 15.66 -2.72
C SER A 289 -4.16 15.17 -4.18
N ALA A 290 -4.91 14.10 -4.46
CA ALA A 290 -5.15 13.58 -5.83
C ALA A 290 -3.88 13.24 -6.64
N ILE A 291 -2.81 12.80 -5.97
CA ILE A 291 -1.51 12.54 -6.59
C ILE A 291 -1.41 11.12 -7.16
N TYR A 292 -0.67 10.97 -8.27
CA TYR A 292 -0.15 9.68 -8.73
C TYR A 292 1.37 9.73 -8.90
N VAL A 293 2.10 8.73 -8.41
CA VAL A 293 3.53 8.54 -8.70
C VAL A 293 3.79 7.12 -9.22
N GLY A 294 4.58 7.00 -10.29
CA GLY A 294 5.08 5.72 -10.81
C GLY A 294 6.57 5.77 -11.18
N GLY A 295 7.30 4.69 -10.91
CA GLY A 295 8.74 4.58 -11.20
C GLY A 295 9.53 3.88 -10.10
N ARG A 296 10.67 4.46 -9.72
CA ARG A 296 11.57 3.96 -8.68
C ARG A 296 12.03 5.09 -7.74
N VAL A 297 12.04 4.78 -6.43
CA VAL A 297 12.61 5.65 -5.39
C VAL A 297 13.57 4.83 -4.51
N SER A 298 14.75 5.37 -4.18
CA SER A 298 15.68 4.76 -3.20
C SER A 298 16.35 5.74 -2.25
N GLY A 299 16.73 5.25 -1.07
CA GLY A 299 17.52 6.02 -0.11
C GLY A 299 17.99 5.14 1.06
N SER A 300 18.57 5.76 2.09
CA SER A 300 18.94 5.08 3.33
C SER A 300 17.74 4.99 4.28
N SER A 301 17.19 6.15 4.68
CA SER A 301 16.10 6.23 5.65
C SER A 301 14.95 7.12 5.17
N GLU A 302 13.76 6.92 5.75
CA GLU A 302 12.54 7.73 5.50
C GLU A 302 12.19 7.78 3.99
N VAL A 303 12.05 6.60 3.39
CA VAL A 303 11.87 6.46 1.93
C VAL A 303 10.42 6.09 1.62
N GLY A 304 9.71 7.00 0.95
CA GLY A 304 8.35 6.78 0.46
C GLY A 304 8.28 6.78 -1.07
N GLY A 305 7.28 6.12 -1.65
CA GLY A 305 7.02 6.25 -3.09
C GLY A 305 6.59 7.67 -3.50
N LEU A 306 5.92 8.40 -2.61
CA LEU A 306 5.33 9.72 -2.84
C LEU A 306 5.97 10.79 -1.94
N ILE A 307 5.95 10.58 -0.62
CA ILE A 307 6.54 11.47 0.41
C ILE A 307 7.55 10.70 1.26
N GLY A 308 8.75 11.23 1.46
CA GLY A 308 9.70 10.65 2.42
C GLY A 308 9.21 10.76 3.86
N ASN A 309 8.97 11.98 4.33
CA ASN A 309 8.55 12.28 5.70
C ASN A 309 7.40 13.30 5.75
N SER A 310 6.22 12.87 6.21
CA SER A 310 5.06 13.73 6.41
C SER A 310 5.03 14.28 7.84
N LEU A 311 5.26 15.58 7.99
CA LEU A 311 5.35 16.29 9.27
C LEU A 311 4.09 17.11 9.53
N GLY A 312 3.09 16.53 10.20
CA GLY A 312 1.94 17.27 10.69
C GLY A 312 2.26 18.08 11.94
N GLU A 313 1.92 19.36 11.92
CA GLU A 313 1.63 20.12 13.14
C GLU A 313 0.10 20.25 13.24
N GLU A 314 -0.49 19.86 14.37
CA GLU A 314 -1.93 19.95 14.68
C GLU A 314 -2.89 19.50 13.55
N ASN A 315 -2.61 18.32 12.94
CA ASN A 315 -3.37 17.70 11.84
C ASN A 315 -3.32 18.42 10.47
N LEU A 316 -2.47 19.44 10.27
CA LEU A 316 -2.40 20.17 9.00
C LEU A 316 -1.67 19.43 7.86
N GLY A 317 -0.97 18.32 8.17
CA GLY A 317 -0.35 17.44 7.19
C GLY A 317 -1.31 16.33 6.76
N GLU A 318 -2.04 16.53 5.67
CA GLU A 318 -2.94 15.52 5.09
C GLU A 318 -2.42 14.99 3.74
N ILE A 319 -2.56 13.68 3.51
CA ILE A 319 -2.29 12.98 2.25
C ILE A 319 -3.56 12.25 1.84
N VAL A 320 -4.25 12.72 0.80
CA VAL A 320 -5.63 12.29 0.50
C VAL A 320 -5.80 11.90 -0.97
N ASN A 321 -6.60 10.85 -1.23
CA ASN A 321 -6.93 10.35 -2.58
C ASN A 321 -5.70 10.09 -3.47
N SER A 322 -4.57 9.69 -2.88
CA SER A 322 -3.25 9.70 -3.50
C SER A 322 -2.65 8.31 -3.64
N SER A 323 -1.78 8.09 -4.64
CA SER A 323 -1.34 6.74 -5.00
C SER A 323 0.09 6.61 -5.51
N ALA A 324 0.72 5.47 -5.23
CA ALA A 324 2.08 5.14 -5.65
C ALA A 324 2.21 3.72 -6.24
N ASN A 325 2.61 3.65 -7.51
CA ASN A 325 3.04 2.42 -8.18
C ASN A 325 4.56 2.47 -8.39
N VAL A 326 5.29 2.50 -7.28
CA VAL A 326 6.73 2.79 -7.22
C VAL A 326 7.48 1.59 -6.62
N SER A 327 8.57 1.18 -7.26
CA SER A 327 9.53 0.27 -6.62
C SER A 327 10.34 1.05 -5.60
N VAL A 328 10.11 0.82 -4.31
CA VAL A 328 10.76 1.53 -3.20
C VAL A 328 11.82 0.65 -2.54
N SER A 329 13.01 1.19 -2.27
CA SER A 329 14.08 0.44 -1.58
C SER A 329 14.96 1.28 -0.66
N GLY A 330 15.23 0.81 0.55
CA GLY A 330 16.21 1.43 1.46
C GLY A 330 16.61 0.55 2.66
N VAL A 331 16.86 1.18 3.82
CA VAL A 331 17.25 0.52 5.08
C VAL A 331 16.14 0.64 6.12
N GLU A 332 15.79 1.87 6.52
CA GLU A 332 14.96 2.18 7.71
C GLU A 332 13.76 3.07 7.34
N ASN A 333 12.60 2.87 7.96
CA ASN A 333 11.37 3.66 7.74
C ASN A 333 10.97 3.75 6.26
N ILE A 334 10.76 2.57 5.65
CA ILE A 334 10.51 2.40 4.21
C ILE A 334 9.03 2.10 3.95
N GLY A 335 8.36 2.88 3.10
CA GLY A 335 6.95 2.70 2.75
C GLY A 335 6.66 2.86 1.25
N GLY A 336 5.66 2.14 0.73
CA GLY A 336 5.28 2.24 -0.69
C GLY A 336 4.66 3.58 -1.08
N LEU A 337 4.07 4.32 -0.14
CA LEU A 337 3.53 5.67 -0.32
C LEU A 337 4.32 6.70 0.51
N VAL A 338 4.50 6.43 1.82
CA VAL A 338 5.09 7.37 2.78
C VAL A 338 6.18 6.68 3.62
N GLY A 339 7.35 7.28 3.81
CA GLY A 339 8.39 6.72 4.71
C GLY A 339 8.00 6.85 6.19
N ILE A 340 7.89 8.09 6.66
CA ILE A 340 7.35 8.46 7.99
C ILE A 340 6.04 9.22 7.84
N ASN A 341 5.01 8.80 8.58
CA ASN A 341 3.74 9.52 8.69
C ASN A 341 3.54 10.13 10.09
N ASN A 342 3.37 11.45 10.15
CA ASN A 342 3.00 12.20 11.35
C ASN A 342 1.74 13.06 11.12
N GLY A 343 0.78 12.53 10.36
CA GLY A 343 -0.47 13.20 9.99
C GLY A 343 -1.51 12.26 9.40
N ARG A 344 -2.49 12.80 8.66
CA ARG A 344 -3.59 12.00 8.12
C ARG A 344 -3.24 11.43 6.75
N VAL A 345 -3.42 10.11 6.57
CA VAL A 345 -3.38 9.44 5.26
C VAL A 345 -4.75 8.81 5.00
N ALA A 346 -5.48 9.32 4.01
CA ALA A 346 -6.85 8.92 3.74
C ALA A 346 -7.08 8.50 2.28
N ASN A 347 -7.88 7.46 2.06
CA ASN A 347 -8.31 6.98 0.74
C ASN A 347 -7.15 6.78 -0.25
N SER A 348 -5.98 6.37 0.26
CA SER A 348 -4.71 6.40 -0.47
C SER A 348 -4.08 5.01 -0.53
N TYR A 349 -3.31 4.71 -1.57
CA TYR A 349 -2.85 3.33 -1.81
C TYR A 349 -1.50 3.19 -2.51
N ALA A 350 -0.85 2.04 -2.29
CA ALA A 350 0.36 1.67 -3.04
C ALA A 350 0.29 0.24 -3.60
N THR A 351 0.93 0.03 -4.76
CA THR A 351 0.96 -1.26 -5.48
C THR A 351 2.35 -1.71 -5.91
N GLY A 352 3.36 -0.85 -5.75
CA GLY A 352 4.74 -1.19 -6.06
C GLY A 352 5.36 -2.11 -5.01
N ASN A 353 6.51 -2.71 -5.32
CA ASN A 353 7.24 -3.55 -4.37
C ASN A 353 8.10 -2.70 -3.43
N VAL A 354 8.15 -3.09 -2.17
CA VAL A 354 8.87 -2.40 -1.09
C VAL A 354 9.94 -3.34 -0.51
N SER A 355 11.18 -2.84 -0.38
CA SER A 355 12.29 -3.58 0.24
C SER A 355 13.09 -2.69 1.19
N GLY A 356 13.06 -2.99 2.49
CA GLY A 356 13.91 -2.36 3.49
C GLY A 356 14.86 -3.33 4.18
N GLN A 357 15.23 -3.00 5.42
CA GLN A 357 15.91 -3.86 6.38
C GLN A 357 15.14 -3.81 7.71
N GLU A 358 15.17 -2.67 8.38
CA GLU A 358 14.60 -2.41 9.71
C GLU A 358 13.06 -2.25 9.58
N ILE A 359 12.51 -1.07 9.84
CA ILE A 359 11.07 -0.82 9.74
C ILE A 359 10.61 -0.72 8.27
N VAL A 360 9.73 -1.64 7.82
CA VAL A 360 9.21 -1.72 6.43
C VAL A 360 7.69 -1.91 6.38
N GLY A 361 6.98 -1.00 5.73
CA GLY A 361 5.55 -1.11 5.47
C GLY A 361 5.16 -1.10 3.99
N GLY A 362 4.08 -1.77 3.64
CA GLY A 362 3.54 -1.73 2.27
C GLY A 362 3.09 -0.33 1.84
N LEU A 363 2.37 0.38 2.70
CA LEU A 363 1.95 1.77 2.46
C LEU A 363 2.86 2.77 3.18
N ILE A 364 3.11 2.55 4.47
CA ILE A 364 3.78 3.51 5.37
C ILE A 364 4.86 2.79 6.18
N GLY A 365 6.09 3.31 6.21
CA GLY A 365 7.16 2.72 7.03
C GLY A 365 6.84 2.79 8.53
N TYR A 366 6.94 3.98 9.10
CA TYR A 366 6.60 4.27 10.49
C TYR A 366 5.45 5.29 10.54
N SER A 367 4.42 5.02 11.35
CA SER A 367 3.34 5.96 11.66
C SER A 367 3.45 6.40 13.12
N ASP A 368 3.75 7.67 13.35
CA ASP A 368 3.89 8.28 14.67
C ASP A 368 2.53 8.37 15.39
N ARG A 369 2.54 8.78 16.65
CA ARG A 369 1.39 8.93 17.55
C ARG A 369 0.31 9.93 17.13
N TYR A 370 0.57 10.74 16.10
CA TYR A 370 -0.42 11.63 15.46
C TYR A 370 -0.77 11.16 14.03
N GLY A 371 -0.22 10.03 13.60
CA GLY A 371 -0.52 9.41 12.33
C GLY A 371 -1.89 8.73 12.34
N ILE A 372 -2.78 9.12 11.44
CA ILE A 372 -4.14 8.57 11.32
C ILE A 372 -4.32 8.04 9.89
N ILE A 373 -4.58 6.75 9.75
CA ILE A 373 -4.62 6.04 8.47
C ILE A 373 -6.04 5.51 8.22
N VAL A 374 -6.73 6.01 7.20
CA VAL A 374 -8.16 5.77 6.97
C VAL A 374 -8.43 5.28 5.55
N GLY A 375 -9.24 4.23 5.38
CA GLY A 375 -9.72 3.76 4.07
C GLY A 375 -8.60 3.46 3.05
N SER A 376 -7.40 3.12 3.53
CA SER A 376 -6.17 3.11 2.74
C SER A 376 -5.61 1.70 2.60
N TYR A 377 -4.91 1.38 1.51
CA TYR A 377 -4.54 0.00 1.22
C TYR A 377 -3.22 -0.24 0.50
N PHE A 378 -2.69 -1.46 0.63
CA PHE A 378 -1.52 -1.93 -0.12
C PHE A 378 -1.76 -3.24 -0.86
N ASN A 379 -1.24 -3.32 -2.09
CA ASN A 379 -1.30 -4.50 -2.95
C ASN A 379 -0.04 -4.67 -3.82
N GLY A 380 1.10 -4.90 -3.17
CA GLY A 380 2.38 -5.26 -3.78
C GLY A 380 3.13 -6.35 -2.98
N ILE A 381 4.46 -6.41 -3.05
CA ILE A 381 5.27 -7.31 -2.21
C ILE A 381 6.10 -6.47 -1.22
N VAL A 382 6.08 -6.84 0.06
CA VAL A 382 6.92 -6.27 1.13
C VAL A 382 8.03 -7.25 1.50
N THR A 383 9.27 -6.75 1.58
CA THR A 383 10.44 -7.52 2.04
C THR A 383 11.35 -6.71 2.96
N GLY A 384 11.98 -7.38 3.93
CA GLY A 384 12.75 -6.74 5.00
C GLY A 384 13.40 -7.78 5.91
N THR A 385 13.98 -7.32 7.01
CA THR A 385 14.67 -8.15 8.01
C THR A 385 14.11 -8.04 9.43
N GLU A 386 13.44 -6.95 9.81
CA GLU A 386 12.98 -6.70 11.21
C GLU A 386 11.45 -6.49 11.28
N GLU A 387 10.91 -5.27 11.45
CA GLU A 387 9.45 -5.02 11.48
C GLU A 387 8.85 -4.92 10.07
N LEU A 388 8.14 -5.97 9.61
CA LEU A 388 7.47 -5.99 8.32
C LEU A 388 5.94 -5.96 8.46
N GLY A 389 5.32 -4.88 7.98
CA GLY A 389 3.87 -4.79 7.83
C GLY A 389 3.40 -4.74 6.38
N GLY A 390 2.37 -5.51 6.04
CA GLY A 390 1.76 -5.41 4.70
C GLY A 390 1.05 -4.07 4.42
N LEU A 391 0.79 -3.25 5.44
CA LEU A 391 0.35 -1.85 5.32
C LEU A 391 1.31 -0.90 6.05
N VAL A 392 1.63 -1.16 7.32
CA VAL A 392 2.44 -0.27 8.17
C VAL A 392 3.55 -1.05 8.89
N GLY A 393 4.82 -0.67 8.76
CA GLY A 393 5.91 -1.36 9.46
C GLY A 393 5.75 -1.28 10.98
N TRP A 394 5.72 -0.07 11.51
CA TRP A 394 5.50 0.25 12.92
C TRP A 394 4.38 1.27 13.06
N ASN A 395 3.39 1.01 13.92
CA ASN A 395 2.29 1.93 14.22
C ASN A 395 2.31 2.37 15.69
N ASP A 396 2.40 3.68 15.95
CA ASP A 396 2.10 4.32 17.24
C ASP A 396 0.78 5.12 17.21
N GLY A 397 0.14 5.20 16.04
CA GLY A 397 -1.09 5.97 15.80
C GLY A 397 -2.34 5.11 15.56
N GLU A 398 -3.24 5.60 14.71
CA GLU A 398 -4.56 5.00 14.44
C GLU A 398 -4.66 4.44 13.02
N ILE A 399 -5.15 3.20 12.89
CA ILE A 399 -5.42 2.55 11.61
C ILE A 399 -6.90 2.13 11.56
N ILE A 400 -7.66 2.72 10.64
CA ILE A 400 -9.12 2.63 10.56
C ILE A 400 -9.54 2.18 9.15
N GLY A 401 -10.38 1.14 9.06
CA GLY A 401 -10.98 0.66 7.80
C GLY A 401 -9.98 0.37 6.68
N SER A 402 -8.73 0.03 7.02
CA SER A 402 -7.59 -0.02 6.10
C SER A 402 -7.10 -1.46 5.93
N TYR A 403 -6.50 -1.79 4.77
CA TYR A 403 -6.23 -3.19 4.45
C TYR A 403 -4.99 -3.51 3.60
N SER A 404 -4.54 -4.75 3.69
CA SER A 404 -3.44 -5.29 2.88
C SER A 404 -3.88 -6.53 2.10
N ALA A 405 -3.44 -6.61 0.84
CA ALA A 405 -3.71 -7.73 -0.05
C ALA A 405 -2.45 -8.37 -0.68
N GLY A 406 -1.28 -7.80 -0.39
CA GLY A 406 0.01 -8.21 -0.95
C GLY A 406 0.61 -9.51 -0.38
N THR A 407 1.92 -9.67 -0.55
CA THR A 407 2.71 -10.70 0.14
C THR A 407 3.74 -10.03 1.04
N VAL A 408 3.86 -10.50 2.28
CA VAL A 408 4.87 -10.02 3.25
C VAL A 408 5.87 -11.14 3.50
N SER A 409 7.14 -10.95 3.12
CA SER A 409 8.18 -11.99 3.21
C SER A 409 9.45 -11.47 3.87
N GLY A 410 9.77 -12.00 5.06
CA GLY A 410 11.06 -11.79 5.71
C GLY A 410 12.18 -12.47 4.92
N ARG A 411 13.42 -11.98 5.06
CA ARG A 411 14.58 -12.64 4.47
C ARG A 411 14.92 -13.94 5.24
N PRO A 412 15.28 -15.04 4.56
CA PRO A 412 15.63 -16.29 5.25
C PRO A 412 16.94 -16.19 6.02
N GLY A 413 16.93 -16.55 7.30
CA GLY A 413 18.12 -16.65 8.15
C GLY A 413 18.21 -15.62 9.28
N GLU A 414 17.51 -14.48 9.15
CA GLU A 414 17.44 -13.46 10.21
C GLU A 414 16.58 -13.94 11.39
N GLN A 415 16.90 -13.48 12.59
CA GLN A 415 16.41 -14.04 13.85
C GLN A 415 15.44 -13.14 14.63
N ASP A 416 15.28 -11.88 14.25
CA ASP A 416 14.49 -10.89 14.98
C ASP A 416 13.49 -10.26 13.99
N GLN A 417 12.40 -10.98 13.69
CA GLN A 417 11.44 -10.66 12.62
C GLN A 417 10.02 -10.50 13.17
N ASP A 418 9.54 -9.25 13.26
CA ASP A 418 8.19 -8.89 13.69
C ASP A 418 7.30 -8.65 12.46
N MET A 419 6.60 -9.70 12.05
CA MET A 419 5.91 -9.76 10.76
C MET A 419 4.39 -9.81 10.91
N GLY A 420 3.72 -8.78 10.40
CA GLY A 420 2.27 -8.74 10.30
C GLY A 420 1.76 -8.59 8.87
N GLY A 421 0.69 -9.32 8.54
CA GLY A 421 0.03 -9.15 7.26
C GLY A 421 -0.50 -7.73 7.03
N LEU A 422 -0.85 -6.97 8.08
CA LEU A 422 -1.17 -5.55 8.06
C LEU A 422 -0.09 -4.70 8.75
N VAL A 423 0.31 -5.04 9.98
CA VAL A 423 1.22 -4.20 10.79
C VAL A 423 2.35 -5.02 11.42
N GLY A 424 3.61 -4.64 11.26
CA GLY A 424 4.73 -5.34 11.92
C GLY A 424 4.61 -5.27 13.45
N LEU A 425 4.73 -4.05 13.99
CA LEU A 425 4.57 -3.75 15.41
C LEU A 425 3.47 -2.69 15.64
N ASN A 426 2.53 -2.97 16.55
CA ASN A 426 1.50 -2.03 16.99
C ASN A 426 1.77 -1.61 18.45
N HIS A 427 2.26 -0.38 18.65
CA HIS A 427 2.85 0.10 19.90
C HIS A 427 1.81 0.40 20.99
N SER A 428 2.26 0.62 22.23
CA SER A 428 1.39 0.82 23.39
C SER A 428 0.71 2.19 23.35
N GLY A 429 -0.60 2.19 23.08
CA GLY A 429 -1.40 3.39 22.85
C GLY A 429 -2.02 3.43 21.45
N ALA A 430 -1.40 2.74 20.49
CA ALA A 430 -1.85 2.63 19.12
C ALA A 430 -3.15 1.82 18.98
N SER A 431 -3.89 2.06 17.90
CA SER A 431 -5.14 1.35 17.58
C SER A 431 -5.21 0.84 16.15
N ILE A 432 -5.80 -0.35 16.00
CA ILE A 432 -6.15 -0.98 14.71
C ILE A 432 -7.62 -1.34 14.80
N THR A 433 -8.46 -0.59 14.09
CA THR A 433 -9.93 -0.67 14.14
C THR A 433 -10.48 -0.96 12.76
N GLY A 434 -11.42 -1.91 12.64
CA GLY A 434 -12.07 -2.23 11.36
C GLY A 434 -11.17 -2.85 10.28
N SER A 435 -9.89 -3.06 10.57
CA SER A 435 -8.84 -3.18 9.57
C SER A 435 -8.45 -4.64 9.32
N PHE A 436 -7.98 -4.97 8.13
CA PHE A 436 -7.83 -6.38 7.76
C PHE A 436 -6.69 -6.72 6.80
N SER A 437 -6.26 -7.97 6.88
CA SER A 437 -5.26 -8.56 5.99
C SER A 437 -5.84 -9.74 5.25
N ILE A 438 -5.67 -9.76 3.93
CA ILE A 438 -5.77 -10.98 3.12
C ILE A 438 -4.38 -11.43 2.61
N ALA A 439 -3.32 -10.79 3.08
CA ALA A 439 -1.95 -11.00 2.67
C ALA A 439 -1.38 -12.34 3.16
N GLN A 440 -0.60 -13.02 2.31
CA GLN A 440 0.21 -14.16 2.75
C GLN A 440 1.45 -13.65 3.49
N VAL A 441 1.76 -14.24 4.65
CA VAL A 441 2.84 -13.81 5.53
C VAL A 441 3.84 -14.96 5.73
N MET A 442 5.11 -14.71 5.44
CA MET A 442 6.18 -15.72 5.48
C MET A 442 7.43 -15.20 6.21
N GLY A 443 7.80 -15.79 7.35
CA GLY A 443 8.92 -15.32 8.17
C GLY A 443 9.55 -16.40 9.06
N ASN A 444 10.53 -16.00 9.87
CA ASN A 444 11.25 -16.91 10.77
C ASN A 444 10.76 -16.79 12.23
N TYR A 445 10.62 -15.57 12.75
CA TYR A 445 10.45 -15.32 14.19
C TYR A 445 8.97 -15.16 14.59
N GLU A 446 8.45 -13.94 14.64
CA GLU A 446 7.11 -13.59 15.14
C GLU A 446 6.22 -13.26 13.94
N VAL A 447 5.39 -14.21 13.50
CA VAL A 447 4.65 -14.13 12.24
C VAL A 447 3.14 -14.18 12.45
N GLY A 448 2.44 -13.09 12.15
CA GLY A 448 1.01 -12.92 12.37
C GLY A 448 0.23 -12.53 11.11
N GLY A 449 -0.97 -13.09 10.95
CA GLY A 449 -1.80 -12.83 9.75
C GLY A 449 -2.32 -11.40 9.63
N LEU A 450 -2.45 -10.66 10.74
CA LEU A 450 -2.73 -9.22 10.80
C LEU A 450 -1.56 -8.44 11.41
N VAL A 451 -1.07 -8.85 12.59
CA VAL A 451 -0.04 -8.10 13.34
C VAL A 451 1.09 -9.01 13.80
N GLY A 452 2.35 -8.58 13.74
CA GLY A 452 3.46 -9.25 14.41
C GLY A 452 3.28 -9.17 15.93
N ILE A 453 3.71 -8.06 16.53
CA ILE A 453 3.53 -7.81 17.97
C ILE A 453 2.46 -6.73 18.22
N ASN A 454 1.52 -7.02 19.12
CA ASN A 454 0.53 -6.08 19.62
C ASN A 454 0.78 -5.66 21.07
N HIS A 455 1.16 -4.40 21.26
CA HIS A 455 1.13 -3.68 22.53
C HIS A 455 -0.11 -2.78 22.67
N GLY A 456 -0.68 -2.34 21.56
CA GLY A 456 -1.88 -1.51 21.49
C GLY A 456 -3.19 -2.28 21.50
N SER A 457 -4.17 -1.75 20.76
CA SER A 457 -5.50 -2.34 20.58
C SER A 457 -5.72 -2.85 19.15
N ILE A 458 -6.35 -4.01 19.03
CA ILE A 458 -6.87 -4.59 17.78
C ILE A 458 -8.36 -4.85 18.00
N THR A 459 -9.21 -4.10 17.31
CA THR A 459 -10.67 -4.10 17.49
C THR A 459 -11.36 -4.25 16.14
N TYR A 460 -12.43 -5.03 16.06
CA TYR A 460 -13.23 -5.22 14.84
C TYR A 460 -12.36 -5.54 13.59
N SER A 461 -11.31 -6.35 13.75
CA SER A 461 -10.25 -6.54 12.74
C SER A 461 -10.02 -8.01 12.41
N TYR A 462 -9.50 -8.33 11.22
CA TYR A 462 -9.42 -9.73 10.79
C TYR A 462 -8.30 -10.11 9.81
N ALA A 463 -7.93 -11.39 9.80
CA ALA A 463 -6.95 -11.98 8.89
C ALA A 463 -7.53 -13.17 8.09
N LYS A 464 -7.32 -13.17 6.77
CA LYS A 464 -7.76 -14.25 5.85
C LYS A 464 -6.62 -14.94 5.11
N GLY A 465 -5.42 -14.34 5.05
CA GLY A 465 -4.26 -14.91 4.35
C GLY A 465 -3.52 -15.96 5.17
N ASP A 466 -2.82 -16.88 4.49
CA ASP A 466 -2.08 -17.97 5.14
C ASP A 466 -0.79 -17.45 5.81
N VAL A 467 -0.47 -18.02 6.98
CA VAL A 467 0.63 -17.57 7.85
C VAL A 467 1.64 -18.70 8.04
N ILE A 468 2.89 -18.46 7.64
CA ILE A 468 3.99 -19.43 7.70
C ILE A 468 5.14 -18.81 8.49
N GLY A 469 5.38 -19.32 9.70
CA GLY A 469 6.49 -18.88 10.57
C GLY A 469 7.27 -20.05 11.15
N SER A 470 8.26 -19.77 12.02
CA SER A 470 8.97 -20.82 12.76
C SER A 470 8.84 -20.69 14.28
N ASN A 471 9.23 -19.55 14.87
CA ASN A 471 9.18 -19.38 16.33
C ASN A 471 7.74 -19.22 16.85
N VAL A 472 7.11 -18.07 16.62
CA VAL A 472 5.77 -17.75 17.13
C VAL A 472 4.88 -17.37 15.97
N VAL A 473 3.75 -18.07 15.83
CA VAL A 473 2.88 -17.94 14.66
C VAL A 473 1.42 -17.84 15.08
N GLY A 474 0.74 -16.79 14.63
CA GLY A 474 -0.66 -16.52 14.96
C GLY A 474 -1.50 -16.19 13.72
N GLY A 475 -2.71 -16.76 13.64
CA GLY A 475 -3.60 -16.44 12.52
C GLY A 475 -4.02 -14.96 12.44
N LEU A 476 -4.05 -14.24 13.56
CA LEU A 476 -4.27 -12.80 13.66
C LEU A 476 -3.02 -12.08 14.18
N ALA A 477 -2.53 -12.42 15.37
CA ALA A 477 -1.39 -11.75 16.02
C ALA A 477 -0.29 -12.74 16.43
N ALA A 478 0.99 -12.49 16.12
CA ALA A 478 2.06 -13.39 16.57
C ALA A 478 2.19 -13.34 18.09
N TRP A 479 2.39 -12.15 18.66
CA TRP A 479 2.40 -11.92 20.11
C TRP A 479 1.41 -10.82 20.52
N ASN A 480 0.69 -11.04 21.62
CA ASN A 480 -0.22 -10.07 22.22
C ASN A 480 0.17 -9.76 23.67
N THR A 481 0.43 -8.49 23.93
CA THR A 481 0.57 -7.91 25.29
C THR A 481 -0.55 -6.92 25.61
N GLY A 482 -1.17 -6.33 24.58
CA GLY A 482 -2.32 -5.44 24.67
C GLY A 482 -3.67 -6.16 24.57
N THR A 483 -4.62 -5.54 23.86
CA THR A 483 -6.00 -6.03 23.73
C THR A 483 -6.33 -6.47 22.30
N ILE A 484 -6.95 -7.65 22.17
CA ILE A 484 -7.62 -8.13 20.94
C ILE A 484 -9.11 -8.29 21.26
N LEU A 485 -9.96 -7.51 20.60
CA LEU A 485 -11.40 -7.44 20.81
C LEU A 485 -12.16 -7.73 19.51
N ALA A 486 -13.18 -8.59 19.58
CA ALA A 486 -14.12 -8.85 18.49
C ALA A 486 -13.45 -9.07 17.11
N SER A 487 -12.36 -9.83 17.09
CA SER A 487 -11.47 -9.98 15.93
C SER A 487 -11.28 -11.44 15.53
N TYR A 488 -10.88 -11.73 14.28
CA TYR A 488 -10.88 -13.14 13.81
C TYR A 488 -9.85 -13.52 12.74
N ALA A 489 -9.54 -14.82 12.68
CA ALA A 489 -8.59 -15.40 11.73
C ALA A 489 -9.14 -16.62 10.98
N THR A 490 -8.97 -16.64 9.65
CA THR A 490 -9.43 -17.74 8.77
C THR A 490 -8.36 -18.39 7.90
N GLY A 491 -7.17 -17.80 7.75
CA GLY A 491 -6.07 -18.37 6.97
C GLY A 491 -5.42 -19.57 7.66
N ASP A 492 -4.83 -20.48 6.88
CA ASP A 492 -4.11 -21.63 7.43
C ASP A 492 -2.82 -21.17 8.13
N VAL A 493 -2.52 -21.74 9.31
CA VAL A 493 -1.38 -21.34 10.15
C VAL A 493 -0.39 -22.50 10.25
N SER A 494 0.89 -22.25 9.97
CA SER A 494 1.96 -23.25 10.05
C SER A 494 3.16 -22.71 10.83
N GLY A 495 3.65 -23.47 11.82
CA GLY A 495 4.82 -23.08 12.60
C GLY A 495 5.38 -24.20 13.49
N GLU A 496 6.45 -23.88 14.21
CA GLU A 496 7.26 -24.89 14.92
C GLU A 496 7.20 -24.79 16.45
N ARG A 497 7.25 -23.59 17.05
CA ARG A 497 7.51 -23.48 18.51
C ARG A 497 6.33 -22.96 19.34
N ALA A 498 5.54 -22.02 18.83
CA ALA A 498 4.25 -21.60 19.38
C ALA A 498 3.31 -21.27 18.22
N VAL A 499 2.19 -21.97 18.12
CA VAL A 499 1.29 -21.84 16.96
C VAL A 499 -0.15 -21.78 17.46
N GLY A 500 -0.84 -20.68 17.16
CA GLY A 500 -2.24 -20.46 17.53
C GLY A 500 -3.10 -20.04 16.34
N GLY A 501 -4.30 -20.60 16.25
CA GLY A 501 -5.26 -20.24 15.19
C GLY A 501 -5.66 -18.76 15.19
N LEU A 502 -5.64 -18.08 16.35
CA LEU A 502 -5.82 -16.63 16.48
C LEU A 502 -4.51 -15.95 16.90
N CYS A 503 -3.84 -16.43 17.95
CA CYS A 503 -2.68 -15.74 18.51
C CYS A 503 -1.54 -16.71 18.88
N GLY A 504 -0.30 -16.38 18.54
CA GLY A 504 0.85 -17.24 18.86
C GLY A 504 1.17 -17.26 20.36
N GLY A 505 1.39 -16.10 20.95
CA GLY A 505 1.62 -15.88 22.38
C GLY A 505 0.72 -14.78 22.97
N ASN A 506 0.11 -15.01 24.13
CA ASN A 506 -0.71 -14.03 24.86
C ASN A 506 -0.15 -13.86 26.29
N SER A 507 0.44 -12.69 26.56
CA SER A 507 1.24 -12.40 27.77
C SER A 507 0.44 -12.06 29.02
N ASP A 508 1.15 -11.99 30.15
CA ASP A 508 0.59 -11.52 31.42
C ASP A 508 0.01 -10.10 31.28
N GLY A 509 -1.19 -9.88 31.81
CA GLY A 509 -1.97 -8.65 31.64
C GLY A 509 -2.75 -8.52 30.33
N ALA A 510 -2.30 -9.20 29.25
CA ALA A 510 -2.90 -9.14 27.92
C ALA A 510 -4.33 -9.73 27.88
N VAL A 511 -5.20 -9.22 27.00
CA VAL A 511 -6.61 -9.63 26.95
C VAL A 511 -7.07 -9.97 25.52
N ILE A 512 -7.66 -11.15 25.35
CA ILE A 512 -8.36 -11.57 24.14
C ILE A 512 -9.86 -11.74 24.46
N VAL A 513 -10.72 -11.04 23.73
CA VAL A 513 -12.15 -10.91 24.03
C VAL A 513 -12.98 -11.14 22.76
N THR A 514 -14.07 -11.90 22.88
CA THR A 514 -15.10 -12.12 21.82
C THR A 514 -14.54 -12.44 20.43
N SER A 515 -13.40 -13.12 20.36
CA SER A 515 -12.61 -13.32 19.13
C SER A 515 -12.58 -14.79 18.71
N TYR A 516 -12.26 -15.10 17.45
CA TYR A 516 -12.30 -16.49 16.99
C TYR A 516 -11.34 -16.91 15.87
N ALA A 517 -11.06 -18.22 15.77
CA ALA A 517 -10.23 -18.81 14.73
C ALA A 517 -10.84 -20.05 14.05
N VAL A 518 -10.61 -20.20 12.75
CA VAL A 518 -11.09 -21.35 11.96
C VAL A 518 -10.07 -21.97 10.99
N GLY A 519 -8.95 -21.30 10.71
CA GLY A 519 -7.91 -21.81 9.81
C GLY A 519 -7.18 -23.05 10.37
N LYS A 520 -6.67 -23.93 9.50
CA LYS A 520 -6.02 -25.18 9.92
C LYS A 520 -4.64 -24.90 10.52
N VAL A 521 -4.53 -25.12 11.82
CA VAL A 521 -3.27 -25.00 12.56
C VAL A 521 -2.38 -26.22 12.30
N THR A 522 -1.11 -26.00 11.98
CA THR A 522 -0.15 -27.02 11.56
C THR A 522 1.15 -26.92 12.34
N ASP A 523 1.55 -28.02 12.97
CA ASP A 523 2.89 -28.21 13.53
C ASP A 523 3.79 -28.80 12.43
N SER A 524 4.80 -28.05 11.99
CA SER A 524 5.73 -28.48 10.95
C SER A 524 6.81 -29.44 11.47
N ARG A 525 7.20 -29.39 12.76
CA ARG A 525 8.20 -30.31 13.35
C ARG A 525 7.59 -31.60 13.88
N ARG A 526 6.35 -31.55 14.32
CA ARG A 526 5.59 -32.64 14.95
C ARG A 526 6.14 -33.06 16.32
N ASP A 527 6.91 -32.19 16.96
CA ASP A 527 7.38 -32.32 18.35
C ASP A 527 6.37 -31.77 19.37
N GLY A 528 5.30 -31.11 18.91
CA GLY A 528 4.10 -30.78 19.69
C GLY A 528 4.30 -29.69 20.74
N HIS A 529 5.32 -28.85 20.61
CA HIS A 529 5.80 -27.99 21.71
C HIS A 529 4.74 -27.06 22.32
N ARG A 530 4.05 -26.21 21.54
CA ARG A 530 2.99 -25.29 22.02
C ARG A 530 1.95 -25.00 20.92
N ILE A 531 1.10 -25.98 20.59
CA ILE A 531 0.15 -25.91 19.46
C ILE A 531 -1.30 -25.82 19.95
N GLY A 532 -2.01 -24.73 19.63
CA GLY A 532 -3.39 -24.49 20.05
C GLY A 532 -4.31 -24.06 18.90
N GLY A 533 -5.57 -24.48 18.95
CA GLY A 533 -6.59 -24.07 17.99
C GLY A 533 -7.00 -22.58 18.10
N LEU A 534 -6.75 -21.94 19.24
CA LEU A 534 -6.97 -20.51 19.46
C LEU A 534 -5.66 -19.79 19.78
N VAL A 535 -4.94 -20.21 20.82
CA VAL A 535 -3.68 -19.58 21.26
C VAL A 535 -2.57 -20.63 21.43
N GLY A 536 -1.39 -20.38 20.87
CA GLY A 536 -0.25 -21.31 21.01
C GLY A 536 0.23 -21.38 22.46
N TYR A 537 0.50 -20.22 23.05
CA TYR A 537 0.95 -20.05 24.42
C TYR A 537 0.19 -18.91 25.12
N ASN A 538 -0.47 -19.20 26.24
CA ASN A 538 -1.00 -18.20 27.15
C ASN A 538 -0.17 -18.20 28.42
N GLU A 539 0.19 -17.03 28.92
CA GLU A 539 0.95 -16.88 30.17
C GLU A 539 0.02 -17.02 31.40
N GLN A 540 0.48 -16.66 32.60
CA GLN A 540 -0.24 -16.98 33.84
C GLN A 540 -1.40 -16.02 34.11
N GLU A 541 -1.23 -14.74 33.77
CA GLU A 541 -2.20 -13.66 33.96
C GLU A 541 -2.81 -13.17 32.64
N GLY A 542 -2.40 -13.74 31.51
CA GLY A 542 -3.01 -13.50 30.20
C GLY A 542 -4.47 -13.98 30.16
N ARG A 543 -5.40 -13.10 29.80
CA ARG A 543 -6.84 -13.33 29.89
C ARG A 543 -7.42 -13.66 28.52
N ILE A 544 -8.24 -14.72 28.45
CA ILE A 544 -9.09 -15.01 27.29
C ILE A 544 -10.53 -15.09 27.77
N ILE A 545 -11.43 -14.36 27.11
CA ILE A 545 -12.83 -14.15 27.46
C ILE A 545 -13.70 -14.51 26.26
N ASP A 546 -14.64 -15.44 26.47
CA ASP A 546 -15.69 -15.86 25.53
C ASP A 546 -15.26 -15.94 24.05
N SER A 547 -14.10 -16.55 23.80
CA SER A 547 -13.42 -16.61 22.50
C SER A 547 -13.29 -18.06 22.02
N TYR A 548 -13.43 -18.29 20.72
CA TYR A 548 -13.79 -19.60 20.18
C TYR A 548 -12.86 -20.10 19.07
N TRP A 549 -12.67 -21.42 18.98
CA TRP A 549 -12.05 -22.03 17.80
C TRP A 549 -12.86 -23.22 17.28
N ASP A 550 -12.81 -23.41 15.96
CA ASP A 550 -13.42 -24.55 15.30
C ASP A 550 -12.51 -25.78 15.43
N THR A 551 -12.90 -26.70 16.31
CA THR A 551 -12.18 -27.96 16.61
C THR A 551 -12.04 -28.90 15.41
N GLN A 552 -12.81 -28.69 14.33
CA GLN A 552 -12.84 -29.53 13.14
C GLN A 552 -12.06 -28.91 11.99
N SER A 553 -12.27 -27.63 11.67
CA SER A 553 -11.53 -26.95 10.59
C SER A 553 -10.10 -26.60 11.01
N ALA A 554 -9.91 -26.09 12.23
CA ALA A 554 -8.58 -25.88 12.81
C ALA A 554 -7.86 -27.21 13.16
N ARG A 555 -8.60 -28.34 13.11
CA ARG A 555 -8.23 -29.72 13.45
C ARG A 555 -7.81 -29.96 14.91
N GLN A 556 -7.65 -28.89 15.68
CA GLN A 556 -7.07 -28.92 17.02
C GLN A 556 -8.12 -29.16 18.10
N GLN A 557 -7.93 -30.22 18.88
CA GLN A 557 -8.80 -30.61 20.00
C GLN A 557 -8.57 -29.75 21.28
N ARG A 558 -7.51 -28.93 21.31
CA ARG A 558 -7.20 -28.01 22.40
C ARG A 558 -7.08 -26.60 21.84
N GLY A 559 -7.66 -25.62 22.55
CA GLY A 559 -7.54 -24.20 22.19
C GLY A 559 -6.20 -23.62 22.57
N LEU A 560 -5.61 -24.11 23.67
CA LEU A 560 -4.31 -23.70 24.18
C LEU A 560 -3.29 -24.81 23.96
N GLY A 561 -2.12 -24.46 23.41
CA GLY A 561 -0.96 -25.36 23.37
C GLY A 561 -0.29 -25.48 24.73
N ARG A 562 -0.04 -24.32 25.38
CA ARG A 562 0.43 -24.18 26.76
C ARG A 562 -0.30 -23.01 27.43
N GLY A 563 -0.54 -23.10 28.74
CA GLY A 563 -1.27 -22.09 29.52
C GLY A 563 -2.66 -22.57 29.96
N ILE A 564 -3.39 -21.73 30.69
CA ILE A 564 -4.76 -21.99 31.16
C ILE A 564 -5.58 -20.70 31.05
N ALA A 565 -6.69 -20.75 30.30
CA ALA A 565 -7.69 -19.68 30.26
C ALA A 565 -9.08 -20.27 30.03
N SER A 566 -10.04 -19.96 30.90
CA SER A 566 -11.38 -20.59 30.93
C SER A 566 -12.36 -20.01 29.91
N GLY A 567 -12.07 -18.84 29.33
CA GLY A 567 -12.86 -18.25 28.23
C GLY A 567 -12.48 -18.74 26.84
N ALA A 568 -11.40 -19.50 26.68
CA ALA A 568 -11.05 -20.17 25.42
C ALA A 568 -11.90 -21.44 25.25
N ARG A 569 -12.83 -21.47 24.28
CA ARG A 569 -13.81 -22.56 24.14
C ARG A 569 -13.82 -23.20 22.76
N GLY A 570 -13.79 -24.52 22.73
CA GLY A 570 -13.82 -25.29 21.48
C GLY A 570 -15.26 -25.50 21.03
N ALA A 571 -15.51 -25.23 19.76
CA ALA A 571 -16.80 -25.48 19.11
C ALA A 571 -16.61 -26.36 17.87
N THR A 572 -17.69 -26.99 17.40
CA THR A 572 -17.72 -27.65 16.08
C THR A 572 -18.04 -26.63 14.99
N THR A 573 -17.69 -26.93 13.74
CA THR A 573 -18.10 -26.15 12.56
C THR A 573 -19.62 -25.92 12.57
N ALA A 574 -20.41 -26.95 12.90
CA ALA A 574 -21.86 -26.86 12.98
C ALA A 574 -22.39 -26.00 14.15
N GLN A 575 -21.59 -25.69 15.17
CA GLN A 575 -21.96 -24.74 16.24
C GLN A 575 -21.57 -23.31 15.87
N MET A 576 -20.41 -23.11 15.25
CA MET A 576 -19.96 -21.78 14.81
C MET A 576 -20.70 -21.29 13.57
N GLN A 577 -21.13 -22.19 12.68
CA GLN A 577 -21.91 -21.86 11.48
C GLN A 577 -23.43 -21.94 11.66
N ARG A 578 -23.98 -22.12 12.87
CA ARG A 578 -25.44 -22.09 13.11
C ARG A 578 -25.99 -21.04 14.11
N PRO A 579 -25.42 -19.85 14.25
CA PRO A 579 -26.09 -18.75 14.95
C PRO A 579 -27.25 -18.17 14.13
N THR A 580 -28.23 -17.63 14.84
CA THR A 580 -29.29 -16.76 14.27
C THR A 580 -29.34 -15.50 15.11
N GLY A 581 -28.35 -14.62 14.95
CA GLY A 581 -28.04 -13.55 15.89
C GLY A 581 -27.31 -14.04 17.15
N TYR A 582 -27.15 -13.15 18.13
CA TYR A 582 -26.48 -13.38 19.42
C TYR A 582 -27.13 -14.48 20.29
N THR A 583 -26.91 -15.73 19.90
CA THR A 583 -27.58 -16.93 20.40
C THR A 583 -26.58 -18.09 20.51
N GLY A 584 -26.96 -19.16 21.21
CA GLY A 584 -26.07 -20.30 21.43
C GLY A 584 -24.76 -19.87 22.11
N ILE A 585 -23.63 -20.17 21.47
CA ILE A 585 -22.28 -19.81 21.95
C ILE A 585 -21.99 -18.30 21.90
N TYR A 586 -22.66 -17.56 21.00
CA TYR A 586 -22.45 -16.13 20.77
C TYR A 586 -23.39 -15.21 21.58
N ARG A 587 -24.20 -15.78 22.49
CA ARG A 587 -25.10 -15.00 23.38
C ARG A 587 -24.36 -13.96 24.25
N VAL A 588 -23.07 -14.18 24.49
CA VAL A 588 -22.17 -13.34 25.30
C VAL A 588 -21.38 -12.32 24.45
N TRP A 589 -21.61 -12.28 23.13
CA TRP A 589 -21.05 -11.23 22.25
C TRP A 589 -22.03 -10.05 22.08
N ASN A 590 -23.24 -10.13 22.65
CA ASN A 590 -24.21 -9.06 22.72
C ASN A 590 -23.81 -8.08 23.84
N VAL A 591 -22.78 -7.28 23.60
CA VAL A 591 -22.26 -6.29 24.55
C VAL A 591 -22.30 -4.93 23.86
N ASP A 592 -22.93 -3.96 24.53
CA ASP A 592 -22.81 -2.53 24.26
C ASP A 592 -21.40 -2.11 24.73
N ILE A 593 -20.57 -1.66 23.79
CA ILE A 593 -19.13 -1.42 23.98
C ILE A 593 -18.80 0.06 23.76
N ASP A 594 -19.49 0.71 22.83
CA ASP A 594 -18.99 1.93 22.21
C ASP A 594 -19.59 3.21 22.85
N ASN A 595 -20.89 3.23 23.19
CA ASN A 595 -21.61 4.40 23.73
C ASN A 595 -21.49 5.71 22.89
N ALA A 596 -20.98 5.65 21.66
CA ALA A 596 -20.42 6.81 20.97
C ALA A 596 -20.66 6.91 19.44
N ASP A 597 -21.35 5.97 18.81
CA ASP A 597 -21.72 6.04 17.38
C ASP A 597 -23.25 6.02 17.15
N GLU A 598 -23.66 6.13 15.88
CA GLU A 598 -25.07 6.12 15.45
C GLU A 598 -25.57 4.72 14.98
N ASP A 599 -24.74 3.67 15.05
CA ASP A 599 -25.12 2.28 14.74
C ASP A 599 -25.88 1.62 15.92
N PHE A 600 -25.90 2.28 17.09
CA PHE A 600 -26.79 2.02 18.21
C PHE A 600 -28.27 2.07 17.80
N ASP A 601 -28.90 0.91 17.60
CA ASP A 601 -30.36 0.82 17.40
C ASP A 601 -31.11 1.18 18.71
N PRO A 602 -31.80 2.34 18.80
CA PRO A 602 -32.46 2.75 20.03
C PRO A 602 -33.74 1.94 20.33
N SER A 603 -34.18 1.07 19.41
CA SER A 603 -35.31 0.17 19.62
C SER A 603 -34.93 -1.16 20.28
N THR A 604 -33.64 -1.57 20.23
CA THR A 604 -33.15 -2.75 20.96
C THR A 604 -31.93 -2.54 21.85
N GLY A 605 -31.26 -1.39 21.78
CA GLY A 605 -30.18 -0.96 22.69
C GLY A 605 -28.92 -1.81 22.59
N ARG A 606 -28.36 -1.93 21.37
CA ARG A 606 -27.26 -2.83 21.03
C ARG A 606 -26.44 -2.35 19.84
N ASP A 607 -25.13 -2.55 19.97
CA ASP A 607 -24.16 -2.39 18.89
C ASP A 607 -24.12 -3.72 18.11
N ASP A 608 -24.63 -3.72 16.87
CA ASP A 608 -24.99 -4.96 16.15
C ASP A 608 -23.86 -5.41 15.21
N VAL A 609 -22.61 -5.25 15.66
CA VAL A 609 -21.33 -5.39 14.94
C VAL A 609 -21.14 -6.76 14.26
N TRP A 610 -21.76 -7.84 14.76
CA TRP A 610 -21.63 -9.17 14.17
C TRP A 610 -22.83 -9.52 13.27
N HIS A 611 -22.59 -9.71 11.97
CA HIS A 611 -23.56 -10.35 11.08
C HIS A 611 -23.28 -11.86 11.00
N PHE A 612 -24.25 -12.62 11.51
CA PHE A 612 -24.14 -14.06 11.76
C PHE A 612 -24.34 -14.97 10.54
N GLY A 613 -24.67 -14.40 9.37
CA GLY A 613 -24.77 -15.13 8.10
C GLY A 613 -25.91 -16.14 8.04
N ASN A 614 -25.74 -17.17 7.21
CA ASN A 614 -26.63 -18.34 7.15
C ASN A 614 -25.96 -19.59 7.74
N SER A 615 -26.71 -20.70 7.81
CA SER A 615 -26.33 -21.96 8.49
C SER A 615 -25.12 -22.75 7.93
N ARG A 616 -24.27 -22.10 7.12
CA ARG A 616 -23.05 -22.60 6.46
C ARG A 616 -21.91 -21.56 6.45
N GLN A 617 -22.15 -20.37 7.00
CA GLN A 617 -21.19 -19.27 7.09
C GLN A 617 -20.77 -19.14 8.56
N TYR A 618 -19.50 -18.82 8.80
CA TYR A 618 -19.10 -18.30 10.10
C TYR A 618 -19.64 -16.86 10.25
N PRO A 619 -19.76 -16.32 11.48
CA PRO A 619 -20.03 -14.90 11.66
C PRO A 619 -18.95 -14.09 10.95
N ALA A 620 -19.28 -12.89 10.50
CA ALA A 620 -18.29 -11.90 10.11
C ALA A 620 -18.79 -10.53 10.59
N LEU A 621 -17.85 -9.60 10.70
CA LEU A 621 -18.16 -8.24 11.08
C LEU A 621 -19.08 -7.61 10.03
N LYS A 622 -20.10 -6.89 10.50
CA LYS A 622 -20.62 -5.75 9.76
C LYS A 622 -19.61 -4.63 9.91
N VAL A 623 -19.35 -3.94 8.82
CA VAL A 623 -18.55 -2.73 8.79
C VAL A 623 -19.12 -1.85 7.67
N ASP A 624 -19.16 -0.56 7.96
CA ASP A 624 -19.46 0.56 7.08
C ASP A 624 -18.24 1.48 7.23
N PHE A 625 -17.60 1.86 6.13
CA PHE A 625 -16.39 2.69 6.14
C PHE A 625 -16.47 3.92 5.24
N ASP A 626 -17.48 4.04 4.38
CA ASP A 626 -17.73 5.24 3.58
C ASP A 626 -18.82 6.14 4.19
N GLY A 627 -19.59 5.63 5.16
CA GLY A 627 -20.63 6.36 5.88
C GLY A 627 -21.96 6.43 5.12
N ASP A 628 -22.23 5.50 4.19
CA ASP A 628 -23.50 5.47 3.45
C ASP A 628 -24.70 4.95 4.27
N GLY A 629 -24.44 4.32 5.43
CA GLY A 629 -25.43 3.75 6.34
C GLY A 629 -25.81 2.30 5.99
N VAL A 630 -24.99 1.60 5.21
CA VAL A 630 -25.26 0.25 4.68
C VAL A 630 -24.12 -0.71 5.01
N ALA A 631 -23.84 -0.89 6.30
CA ALA A 631 -22.88 -1.87 6.82
C ALA A 631 -23.10 -3.29 6.24
N SER A 632 -22.30 -3.68 5.23
CA SER A 632 -22.66 -4.78 4.32
C SER A 632 -21.62 -5.89 4.21
N TRP A 633 -22.13 -7.10 3.96
CA TRP A 633 -21.34 -8.27 3.59
C TRP A 633 -20.79 -8.23 2.14
N GLN A 634 -20.96 -7.12 1.41
CA GLN A 634 -20.74 -7.08 -0.04
C GLN A 634 -19.42 -6.40 -0.44
N GLU A 635 -18.96 -5.39 0.30
CA GLU A 635 -17.74 -4.63 -0.03
C GLU A 635 -16.49 -5.51 -0.22
N PHE A 636 -16.32 -6.50 0.66
CA PHE A 636 -15.19 -7.43 0.65
C PHE A 636 -15.61 -8.87 0.29
N GLY A 637 -16.67 -9.00 -0.50
CA GLY A 637 -17.53 -10.18 -0.56
C GLY A 637 -17.41 -11.10 -1.77
N HIS A 638 -16.34 -11.92 -1.88
CA HIS A 638 -16.45 -13.20 -2.59
C HIS A 638 -15.55 -14.32 -2.03
N GLN A 639 -16.12 -15.16 -1.15
CA GLN A 639 -15.53 -16.47 -0.86
C GLN A 639 -15.56 -17.36 -2.11
N ARG A 640 -14.46 -18.08 -2.37
CA ARG A 640 -14.41 -19.08 -3.44
C ARG A 640 -15.37 -20.23 -3.12
N GLY A 641 -16.51 -20.24 -3.80
CA GLY A 641 -17.50 -21.32 -3.72
C GLY A 641 -16.85 -22.68 -3.98
N ASN A 642 -17.07 -23.62 -3.06
CA ASN A 642 -16.54 -24.98 -3.09
C ASN A 642 -16.87 -25.67 -4.43
N ARG A 643 -15.86 -25.96 -5.26
CA ARG A 643 -16.03 -26.67 -6.54
C ARG A 643 -16.26 -28.17 -6.30
N GLY A 644 -17.47 -28.51 -5.89
CA GLY A 644 -18.00 -29.88 -5.95
C GLY A 644 -18.71 -30.12 -7.27
N GLY A 645 -18.11 -30.92 -8.15
CA GLY A 645 -18.63 -31.35 -9.44
C GLY A 645 -17.77 -32.46 -10.02
#